data_AF-A0AA43CED3-F1
#
_entry.id   AF-A0AA43CED3-F1
#
_cell.length_a   1.000
_cell.length_b   1.000
_cell.length_c   1.000
_cell.angle_alpha   90.00
_cell.angle_beta   90.00
_cell.angle_gamma   90.00
#
_symmetry.space_group_name_H-M   'P 1'
#
loop_
_entity.id
_entity.type
_entity.pdbx_description
1 polymer ?
#
loop_
_entity_poly.entity_id
_entity_poly.type
_entity_poly.pdbx_seq_one_letter_code
_entity_poly.pdbx_strand_id
1 'polypeptide(L)'
;MRAFATVFLLGALSGCTLLNAPDRNLQPPDGGVEGIELFCDDGLDDDEDSLFDCEDMDCAEEPACCERRSATLDEDWTAADLTLTWRFGPTTGDPWLPARPTFEGATFVGDFQSDVEPRALISTDCVSLALGGWLITTLRSNDATGCTNDAPCDRYAGVVLSVATDLVPGNKLQDELAVTLHAGGLVLVTQADEEVARTTTGVDQNTDIEIVVRPTLNDEAQPILTATVMVGGEAVLEGFSMSRIEDLVATGQCEQIPGLHVAVQSQGDGVFVGPLTTAKQDCANPGQFAKQVATLTGESLRFAPSWRSAYVGSPALASSRNAVSDVQWDLILEGSNDPPELEPVAHVGYAIGHARDTTDEGDDWSPDGWITSGGPKAGDDPPSCVGVPGGCDDNVSVREPHLLAELNEDQTLRDLVLSFAREVPPDPPDVFGIQIVRPVGGPTTPAAVPATPTLSPGDVPECTSLRDPSLIPVDPEAQRGYWLFFTCVQGAGATTEIHAVRISRALEVVLEGGGPLRRIVLTADELGPFAAAGIRSAEPLISFAEDGLRLRIWFLAQSTPGDWSVALAEARTHDVEMLAFELPEALPFPVNPILRSDSPLVQSDCLGEDCSITGIAVTRRADDQEVLRFLLARRVNLSGGGRTDQLIPLEQMWRMP
;
A
#
# COMPACT_ATOMS: atom_id res chain seq x y z
N MET A 1 -18.26 -36.77 66.29
CA MET A 1 -18.71 -35.41 65.94
C MET A 1 -18.57 -35.33 64.42
N ARG A 2 -19.61 -35.17 63.58
CA ARG A 2 -20.42 -33.94 63.34
C ARG A 2 -19.53 -32.70 63.26
N ALA A 3 -19.58 -31.78 62.28
CA ALA A 3 -20.30 -31.63 61.00
C ALA A 3 -19.61 -30.45 60.25
N PHE A 4 -19.71 -30.19 58.93
CA PHE A 4 -20.46 -30.80 57.82
C PHE A 4 -19.59 -30.70 56.53
N ALA A 5 -20.13 -30.88 55.31
CA ALA A 5 -19.45 -30.59 54.04
C ALA A 5 -19.99 -29.33 53.36
N THR A 6 -19.13 -28.56 52.68
CA THR A 6 -19.52 -27.62 51.62
C THR A 6 -18.35 -27.48 50.65
N VAL A 7 -18.49 -28.02 49.45
CA VAL A 7 -17.59 -27.76 48.32
C VAL A 7 -18.11 -26.51 47.62
N PHE A 8 -17.30 -25.45 47.55
CA PHE A 8 -17.60 -24.30 46.70
C PHE A 8 -16.84 -24.46 45.38
N LEU A 9 -17.60 -24.63 44.31
CA LEU A 9 -17.11 -24.62 42.95
C LEU A 9 -16.93 -23.15 42.54
N LEU A 10 -15.70 -22.66 42.40
CA LEU A 10 -15.46 -21.40 41.68
C LEU A 10 -15.35 -21.74 40.19
N GLY A 11 -16.48 -21.64 39.48
CA GLY A 11 -16.45 -21.49 38.03
C GLY A 11 -15.93 -20.10 37.67
N ALA A 12 -15.09 -20.03 36.64
CA ALA A 12 -14.73 -18.76 36.05
C ALA A 12 -15.98 -18.13 35.42
N LEU A 13 -16.35 -16.93 35.88
CA LEU A 13 -17.28 -16.05 35.18
C LEU A 13 -16.45 -14.95 34.53
N SER A 14 -16.00 -15.20 33.30
CA SER A 14 -15.66 -14.14 32.36
C SER A 14 -16.92 -13.30 32.14
N GLY A 15 -16.94 -12.10 32.70
CA GLY A 15 -18.03 -11.17 32.52
C GLY A 15 -17.99 -10.60 31.10
N CYS A 16 -18.76 -11.18 30.19
CA CYS A 16 -19.06 -10.55 28.91
C CYS A 16 -19.84 -9.26 29.19
N THR A 17 -19.25 -8.11 28.88
CA THR A 17 -19.90 -6.80 28.97
C THR A 17 -20.92 -6.66 27.86
N LEU A 18 -22.16 -7.06 28.15
CA LEU A 18 -23.33 -6.77 27.32
C LEU A 18 -23.66 -5.26 27.39
N LEU A 19 -23.06 -4.47 26.50
CA LEU A 19 -23.46 -3.09 26.14
C LEU A 19 -22.74 -2.73 24.83
N ASN A 20 -23.49 -2.15 23.88
CA ASN A 20 -23.06 -1.77 22.52
C ASN A 20 -22.92 -2.90 21.47
N ALA A 21 -23.96 -3.74 21.37
CA ALA A 21 -24.41 -4.21 20.06
C ALA A 21 -25.87 -3.73 19.88
N PRO A 22 -26.17 -2.80 18.98
CA PRO A 22 -27.54 -2.67 18.49
C PRO A 22 -27.85 -3.91 17.64
N ASP A 23 -29.04 -4.50 17.81
CA ASP A 23 -29.55 -5.48 16.85
C ASP A 23 -29.59 -4.82 15.46
N ARG A 24 -28.66 -5.19 14.56
CA ARG A 24 -28.66 -4.76 13.16
C ARG A 24 -29.83 -5.42 12.44
N ASN A 25 -31.00 -4.81 12.54
CA ASN A 25 -32.13 -5.10 11.65
C ASN A 25 -31.99 -4.27 10.37
N LEU A 26 -30.98 -4.61 9.56
CA LEU A 26 -30.84 -4.17 8.19
C LEU A 26 -31.85 -4.98 7.38
N GLN A 27 -33.01 -4.36 7.11
CA GLN A 27 -33.96 -4.85 6.13
C GLN A 27 -34.71 -3.61 5.59
N PRO A 28 -34.24 -3.03 4.48
CA PRO A 28 -34.88 -1.88 3.85
C PRO A 28 -36.26 -2.26 3.28
N PRO A 29 -37.21 -1.32 3.21
CA PRO A 29 -38.56 -1.62 2.76
C PRO A 29 -38.68 -1.59 1.23
N ASP A 30 -38.77 -2.78 0.62
CA ASP A 30 -39.28 -3.06 -0.74
C ASP A 30 -38.77 -2.13 -1.88
N GLY A 31 -37.76 -2.58 -2.63
CA GLY A 31 -37.77 -2.40 -4.10
C GLY A 31 -36.49 -1.94 -4.79
N GLY A 32 -35.54 -2.86 -4.98
CA GLY A 32 -34.56 -2.95 -6.07
C GLY A 32 -34.08 -1.67 -6.76
N VAL A 33 -32.86 -1.27 -6.40
CA VAL A 33 -31.94 -0.47 -7.19
C VAL A 33 -30.53 -0.97 -6.86
N GLU A 34 -29.66 -1.07 -7.87
CA GLU A 34 -28.24 -1.43 -7.77
C GLU A 34 -27.56 -0.58 -6.67
N GLY A 35 -26.84 -1.22 -5.74
CA GLY A 35 -26.13 -0.60 -4.63
C GLY A 35 -24.60 -0.59 -4.87
N ILE A 36 -23.83 -0.95 -3.84
CA ILE A 36 -22.40 -1.27 -3.96
C ILE A 36 -21.99 -2.25 -2.85
N GLU A 37 -21.36 -3.37 -3.21
CA GLU A 37 -20.77 -4.28 -2.21
C GLU A 37 -19.67 -3.57 -1.42
N LEU A 38 -19.77 -3.61 -0.09
CA LEU A 38 -18.87 -2.87 0.82
C LEU A 38 -17.64 -3.71 1.18
N PHE A 39 -17.84 -4.99 1.46
CA PHE A 39 -16.79 -5.94 1.86
C PHE A 39 -16.74 -7.14 0.93
N CYS A 40 -15.93 -7.03 -0.12
CA CYS A 40 -15.77 -8.03 -1.17
C CYS A 40 -15.13 -9.37 -0.75
N ASP A 41 -15.10 -9.73 0.53
CA ASP A 41 -14.58 -11.01 1.05
C ASP A 41 -15.16 -11.44 2.41
N ASP A 42 -16.31 -10.90 2.85
CA ASP A 42 -16.91 -11.19 4.16
C ASP A 42 -18.09 -12.19 4.14
N GLY A 43 -18.59 -12.57 2.96
CA GLY A 43 -19.67 -13.54 2.78
C GLY A 43 -21.08 -12.98 2.94
N LEU A 44 -21.24 -11.65 2.92
CA LEU A 44 -22.52 -10.95 2.90
C LEU A 44 -22.88 -10.50 1.47
N ASP A 45 -24.02 -9.84 1.39
CA ASP A 45 -24.64 -9.20 0.23
C ASP A 45 -25.07 -7.86 0.82
N ASP A 46 -24.14 -6.90 0.85
CA ASP A 46 -24.30 -5.62 1.56
C ASP A 46 -25.27 -4.67 0.82
N ASP A 47 -25.52 -4.94 -0.46
CA ASP A 47 -26.30 -4.12 -1.38
C ASP A 47 -27.74 -4.67 -1.63
N GLU A 48 -27.98 -5.94 -1.28
CA GLU A 48 -29.22 -6.73 -1.44
C GLU A 48 -29.62 -7.07 -2.91
N ASP A 49 -28.70 -7.04 -3.88
CA ASP A 49 -28.95 -7.47 -5.27
C ASP A 49 -28.96 -9.01 -5.47
N SER A 50 -28.51 -9.77 -4.47
CA SER A 50 -28.33 -11.23 -4.43
C SER A 50 -27.07 -11.79 -5.11
N LEU A 51 -26.10 -10.95 -5.41
CA LEU A 51 -24.69 -11.31 -5.58
C LEU A 51 -23.96 -11.12 -4.23
N PHE A 52 -22.82 -11.78 -4.05
CA PHE A 52 -22.06 -11.81 -2.79
C PHE A 52 -20.57 -11.72 -3.13
N ASP A 53 -19.80 -10.93 -2.40
CA ASP A 53 -18.35 -10.81 -2.53
C ASP A 53 -17.90 -10.62 -4.01
N CYS A 54 -17.08 -11.55 -4.51
CA CYS A 54 -16.54 -11.57 -5.86
C CYS A 54 -17.53 -12.05 -6.94
N GLU A 55 -18.75 -12.47 -6.57
CA GLU A 55 -19.83 -12.66 -7.55
C GLU A 55 -20.47 -11.31 -7.92
N ASP A 56 -20.27 -10.27 -7.09
CA ASP A 56 -20.68 -8.88 -7.35
C ASP A 56 -19.75 -8.19 -8.38
N MET A 57 -20.34 -7.34 -9.22
CA MET A 57 -19.64 -6.55 -10.23
C MET A 57 -18.84 -5.37 -9.64
N ASP A 58 -19.26 -4.81 -8.52
CA ASP A 58 -18.63 -3.66 -7.84
C ASP A 58 -17.35 -4.04 -7.07
N CYS A 59 -17.15 -5.35 -6.90
CA CYS A 59 -15.94 -5.97 -6.43
C CYS A 59 -14.92 -6.28 -7.54
N ALA A 60 -15.26 -6.09 -8.83
CA ALA A 60 -14.40 -6.51 -9.95
C ALA A 60 -13.01 -5.84 -10.02
N GLU A 61 -12.77 -4.76 -9.28
CA GLU A 61 -11.46 -4.11 -9.12
C GLU A 61 -10.79 -4.33 -7.75
N GLU A 62 -11.44 -4.99 -6.77
CA GLU A 62 -10.79 -5.27 -5.49
C GLU A 62 -9.69 -6.34 -5.61
N PRO A 63 -8.60 -6.25 -4.83
CA PRO A 63 -7.56 -7.28 -4.78
C PRO A 63 -8.08 -8.67 -4.41
N ALA A 64 -9.15 -8.75 -3.60
CA ALA A 64 -9.78 -10.02 -3.28
C ALA A 64 -10.39 -10.70 -4.53
N CYS A 65 -11.04 -9.93 -5.41
CA CYS A 65 -11.97 -10.46 -6.41
C CYS A 65 -11.58 -10.30 -7.88
N CYS A 66 -10.61 -9.44 -8.16
CA CYS A 66 -10.28 -9.12 -9.53
C CYS A 66 -9.55 -10.25 -10.26
N GLU A 67 -10.13 -10.67 -11.38
CA GLU A 67 -9.63 -11.74 -12.25
C GLU A 67 -8.83 -11.24 -13.46
N ARG A 68 -8.41 -9.97 -13.49
CA ARG A 68 -7.57 -9.42 -14.57
C ARG A 68 -6.12 -9.85 -14.38
N ARG A 69 -5.58 -10.54 -15.39
CA ARG A 69 -4.28 -11.22 -15.34
C ARG A 69 -3.33 -10.72 -16.42
N SER A 70 -2.10 -10.32 -16.06
CA SER A 70 -0.98 -10.17 -17.01
C SER A 70 0.07 -11.23 -16.77
N ALA A 71 0.49 -11.91 -17.83
CA ALA A 71 1.56 -12.91 -17.77
C ALA A 71 2.89 -12.30 -17.30
N THR A 72 3.51 -12.94 -16.31
CA THR A 72 4.82 -12.60 -15.75
C THR A 72 5.91 -13.59 -16.18
N LEU A 73 5.52 -14.83 -16.48
CA LEU A 73 6.36 -15.87 -17.09
C LEU A 73 5.47 -16.68 -18.04
N ASP A 74 5.96 -17.04 -19.22
CA ASP A 74 5.24 -17.91 -20.16
C ASP A 74 6.24 -18.79 -20.92
N GLU A 75 6.19 -20.10 -20.66
CA GLU A 75 7.25 -21.05 -21.02
C GLU A 75 6.65 -22.31 -21.67
N ASP A 76 6.88 -22.46 -22.98
CA ASP A 76 6.37 -23.56 -23.81
C ASP A 76 7.33 -24.77 -23.88
N TRP A 77 8.50 -24.66 -23.25
CA TRP A 77 9.64 -25.60 -23.25
C TRP A 77 10.26 -25.93 -24.62
N THR A 78 9.78 -25.35 -25.72
CA THR A 78 10.31 -25.56 -27.07
C THR A 78 11.62 -24.80 -27.31
N ALA A 79 11.89 -23.76 -26.53
CA ALA A 79 13.04 -22.87 -26.64
C ALA A 79 14.39 -23.60 -26.66
N ALA A 80 15.35 -23.12 -27.47
CA ALA A 80 16.61 -23.82 -27.67
C ALA A 80 17.60 -23.70 -26.49
N ASP A 81 17.48 -22.66 -25.67
CA ASP A 81 18.42 -22.33 -24.59
C ASP A 81 17.66 -21.94 -23.32
N LEU A 82 17.63 -22.85 -22.34
CA LEU A 82 17.00 -22.63 -21.04
C LEU A 82 17.84 -21.70 -20.13
N THR A 83 19.13 -21.48 -20.42
CA THR A 83 20.04 -20.76 -19.50
C THR A 83 19.79 -19.25 -19.44
N LEU A 84 18.88 -18.73 -20.28
CA LEU A 84 18.49 -17.32 -20.32
C LEU A 84 17.46 -16.97 -19.24
N THR A 85 16.47 -17.86 -19.02
CA THR A 85 15.35 -17.67 -18.08
C THR A 85 15.39 -18.62 -16.89
N TRP A 86 16.23 -19.66 -16.91
CA TRP A 86 16.31 -20.68 -15.87
C TRP A 86 17.74 -20.92 -15.36
N ARG A 87 17.86 -21.01 -14.04
CA ARG A 87 19.04 -21.49 -13.30
C ARG A 87 18.88 -23.00 -13.05
N PHE A 88 19.98 -23.74 -13.17
CA PHE A 88 19.99 -25.19 -12.98
C PHE A 88 20.43 -25.53 -11.55
N GLY A 89 19.51 -26.08 -10.76
CA GLY A 89 19.76 -26.55 -9.39
C GLY A 89 20.01 -28.07 -9.33
N PRO A 90 20.95 -28.57 -8.51
CA PRO A 90 21.92 -27.78 -7.73
C PRO A 90 22.93 -27.10 -8.66
N THR A 91 23.31 -25.85 -8.37
CA THR A 91 24.33 -25.13 -9.18
C THR A 91 25.72 -25.77 -9.05
N THR A 92 25.94 -26.52 -7.98
CA THR A 92 27.14 -27.35 -7.77
C THR A 92 26.93 -28.77 -8.28
N GLY A 93 27.70 -29.18 -9.29
CA GLY A 93 27.62 -30.52 -9.87
C GLY A 93 28.12 -30.58 -11.30
N ASP A 94 27.97 -31.75 -11.92
CA ASP A 94 28.15 -31.89 -13.37
C ASP A 94 26.95 -31.26 -14.11
N PRO A 95 27.17 -30.61 -15.27
CA PRO A 95 26.08 -30.07 -16.09
C PRO A 95 25.12 -31.16 -16.55
N TRP A 96 23.82 -30.88 -16.42
CA TRP A 96 22.72 -31.76 -16.81
C TRP A 96 21.75 -31.00 -17.73
N LEU A 97 20.92 -31.74 -18.47
CA LEU A 97 19.82 -31.18 -19.26
C LEU A 97 18.57 -32.05 -19.05
N PRO A 98 17.38 -31.44 -18.94
CA PRO A 98 16.14 -32.19 -18.81
C PRO A 98 15.77 -32.91 -20.12
N ALA A 99 15.04 -34.02 -20.01
CA ALA A 99 14.31 -34.55 -21.15
C ALA A 99 13.18 -33.58 -21.55
N ARG A 100 12.96 -33.46 -22.87
CA ARG A 100 11.89 -32.62 -23.42
C ARG A 100 11.01 -33.39 -24.42
N PRO A 101 10.15 -34.30 -23.93
CA PRO A 101 9.22 -35.03 -24.77
C PRO A 101 8.06 -34.13 -25.24
N THR A 102 7.41 -34.53 -26.32
CA THR A 102 6.18 -33.90 -26.81
C THR A 102 5.00 -34.85 -26.60
N PHE A 103 3.99 -34.40 -25.86
CA PHE A 103 2.74 -35.14 -25.66
C PHE A 103 1.58 -34.27 -26.15
N GLU A 104 0.69 -34.86 -26.96
CA GLU A 104 -0.56 -34.23 -27.44
C GLU A 104 -0.37 -32.87 -28.17
N GLY A 105 0.86 -32.57 -28.60
CA GLY A 105 1.23 -31.34 -29.33
C GLY A 105 1.99 -30.32 -28.47
N ALA A 106 1.97 -30.45 -27.14
CA ALA A 106 2.73 -29.61 -26.22
C ALA A 106 4.09 -30.25 -25.87
N THR A 107 5.11 -29.42 -25.61
CA THR A 107 6.39 -29.88 -25.08
C THR A 107 6.35 -29.84 -23.57
N PHE A 108 6.92 -30.87 -22.95
CA PHE A 108 7.04 -31.02 -21.51
C PHE A 108 8.51 -31.03 -21.12
N VAL A 109 8.79 -30.87 -19.83
CA VAL A 109 10.11 -30.95 -19.23
C VAL A 109 10.06 -31.91 -18.03
N GLY A 110 11.03 -32.81 -17.91
CA GLY A 110 11.10 -33.83 -16.85
C GLY A 110 12.31 -34.73 -17.04
N ASP A 111 12.44 -35.81 -16.25
CA ASP A 111 13.58 -36.75 -16.31
C ASP A 111 14.94 -36.01 -16.33
N PHE A 112 15.31 -35.46 -15.17
CA PHE A 112 16.48 -34.60 -15.03
C PHE A 112 17.80 -35.40 -14.88
N GLN A 113 17.91 -36.54 -15.58
CA GLN A 113 19.09 -37.44 -15.61
C GLN A 113 19.50 -38.02 -14.25
N SER A 114 18.64 -37.97 -13.24
CA SER A 114 18.94 -38.35 -11.85
C SER A 114 17.80 -39.13 -11.22
N ASP A 115 17.94 -40.45 -11.18
CA ASP A 115 17.01 -41.36 -10.49
C ASP A 115 17.10 -41.28 -8.96
N VAL A 116 18.06 -40.52 -8.42
CA VAL A 116 18.52 -40.64 -7.03
C VAL A 116 18.44 -39.33 -6.24
N GLU A 117 18.69 -38.19 -6.89
CA GLU A 117 18.72 -36.87 -6.25
C GLU A 117 17.79 -35.88 -6.97
N PRO A 118 17.02 -35.04 -6.24
CA PRO A 118 16.24 -33.95 -6.83
C PRO A 118 17.08 -32.99 -7.66
N ARG A 119 16.44 -32.40 -8.67
CA ARG A 119 16.98 -31.29 -9.46
C ARG A 119 15.86 -30.32 -9.82
N ALA A 120 16.21 -29.06 -10.07
CA ALA A 120 15.23 -28.04 -10.44
C ALA A 120 15.76 -27.11 -11.54
N LEU A 121 14.84 -26.64 -12.39
CA LEU A 121 14.98 -25.39 -13.12
C LEU A 121 14.33 -24.31 -12.27
N ILE A 122 15.06 -23.26 -11.88
CA ILE A 122 14.57 -22.16 -11.03
C ILE A 122 14.60 -20.87 -11.84
N SER A 123 13.51 -20.10 -11.85
CA SER A 123 13.40 -18.89 -12.68
C SER A 123 14.49 -17.87 -12.32
N THR A 124 15.13 -17.27 -13.32
CA THR A 124 16.23 -16.31 -13.09
C THR A 124 15.75 -15.06 -12.39
N ASP A 125 14.58 -14.58 -12.76
CA ASP A 125 13.84 -13.51 -12.10
C ASP A 125 12.71 -14.12 -11.27
N CYS A 126 12.32 -13.43 -10.20
CA CYS A 126 11.13 -13.77 -9.42
C CYS A 126 9.87 -13.25 -10.12
N VAL A 127 8.72 -13.85 -9.80
CA VAL A 127 7.40 -13.43 -10.28
C VAL A 127 6.67 -12.71 -9.15
N SER A 128 6.21 -11.49 -9.39
CA SER A 128 5.46 -10.70 -8.40
C SER A 128 4.10 -11.33 -8.13
N LEU A 129 3.91 -11.83 -6.91
CA LEU A 129 2.69 -12.47 -6.41
C LEU A 129 2.13 -11.81 -5.15
N ALA A 130 2.84 -10.83 -4.56
CA ALA A 130 2.40 -10.13 -3.36
C ALA A 130 1.05 -9.39 -3.50
N LEU A 131 0.63 -9.06 -4.73
CA LEU A 131 -0.67 -8.45 -5.03
C LEU A 131 -1.73 -9.45 -5.49
N GLY A 132 -1.44 -10.75 -5.42
CA GLY A 132 -2.23 -11.80 -6.03
C GLY A 132 -1.74 -12.21 -7.42
N GLY A 133 -2.07 -13.44 -7.82
CA GLY A 133 -1.65 -14.00 -9.09
C GLY A 133 -1.99 -15.47 -9.27
N TRP A 134 -1.54 -16.02 -10.39
CA TRP A 134 -1.84 -17.38 -10.83
C TRP A 134 -0.56 -18.08 -11.32
N LEU A 135 -0.45 -19.38 -11.04
CA LEU A 135 0.45 -20.29 -11.73
C LEU A 135 -0.39 -21.38 -12.38
N ILE A 136 -0.26 -21.52 -13.70
CA ILE A 136 -0.99 -22.49 -14.51
C ILE A 136 0.00 -23.41 -15.20
N THR A 137 -0.19 -24.73 -15.08
CA THR A 137 0.61 -25.72 -15.78
C THR A 137 -0.18 -27.02 -16.00
N THR A 138 0.40 -27.96 -16.74
CA THR A 138 -0.11 -29.33 -16.86
C THR A 138 0.92 -30.30 -16.30
N LEU A 139 0.53 -31.27 -15.48
CA LEU A 139 1.39 -32.38 -15.05
C LEU A 139 1.01 -33.67 -15.78
N ARG A 140 2.00 -34.52 -16.08
CA ARG A 140 1.77 -35.83 -16.71
C ARG A 140 2.69 -36.90 -16.13
N SER A 141 2.10 -38.06 -15.80
CA SER A 141 2.83 -39.29 -15.49
C SER A 141 2.54 -40.33 -16.58
N ASN A 142 3.57 -40.98 -17.10
CA ASN A 142 3.47 -42.14 -17.99
C ASN A 142 3.87 -43.45 -17.28
N ASP A 143 4.15 -43.41 -15.98
CA ASP A 143 4.43 -44.61 -15.18
C ASP A 143 3.29 -44.88 -14.19
N ALA A 144 2.72 -46.08 -14.28
CA ALA A 144 1.68 -46.59 -13.39
C ALA A 144 2.25 -47.27 -12.12
N THR A 145 3.56 -47.37 -12.03
CA THR A 145 4.30 -47.90 -10.88
C THR A 145 5.03 -46.75 -10.19
N GLY A 146 4.79 -46.52 -8.90
CA GLY A 146 5.53 -45.47 -8.19
C GLY A 146 5.08 -45.26 -6.76
N CYS A 147 3.78 -45.12 -6.53
CA CYS A 147 3.22 -44.89 -5.20
C CYS A 147 2.26 -45.99 -4.76
N THR A 148 2.55 -46.60 -3.62
CA THR A 148 1.55 -47.28 -2.77
C THR A 148 1.56 -46.59 -1.40
N ASN A 149 0.49 -46.73 -0.62
CA ASN A 149 0.36 -46.09 0.70
C ASN A 149 1.48 -46.44 1.72
N ASP A 150 2.33 -47.42 1.41
CA ASP A 150 3.33 -48.00 2.31
C ASP A 150 4.79 -47.86 1.79
N ALA A 151 5.03 -47.14 0.69
CA ALA A 151 6.34 -47.02 0.05
C ALA A 151 6.72 -45.54 -0.25
N PRO A 152 8.01 -45.16 -0.16
CA PRO A 152 8.44 -43.79 -0.43
C PRO A 152 8.26 -43.42 -1.91
N CYS A 153 7.59 -42.30 -2.15
CA CYS A 153 7.22 -41.80 -3.48
C CYS A 153 8.32 -40.93 -4.10
N ASP A 154 9.54 -41.47 -4.19
CA ASP A 154 10.74 -40.68 -4.53
C ASP A 154 10.79 -40.20 -6.00
N ARG A 155 9.93 -40.73 -6.89
CA ARG A 155 9.83 -40.30 -8.30
C ARG A 155 8.67 -39.32 -8.52
N TYR A 156 8.99 -38.09 -8.90
CA TYR A 156 8.00 -37.02 -9.13
C TYR A 156 8.51 -35.93 -10.09
N ALA A 157 7.57 -35.15 -10.62
CA ALA A 157 7.81 -33.87 -11.26
C ALA A 157 6.72 -32.88 -10.84
N GLY A 158 7.04 -31.60 -10.72
CA GLY A 158 6.09 -30.60 -10.26
C GLY A 158 6.61 -29.17 -10.32
N VAL A 159 5.76 -28.27 -9.86
CA VAL A 159 6.03 -26.84 -9.73
C VAL A 159 6.20 -26.46 -8.28
N VAL A 160 7.11 -25.52 -8.01
CA VAL A 160 7.46 -25.04 -6.67
C VAL A 160 7.49 -23.51 -6.70
N LEU A 161 6.80 -22.88 -5.76
CA LEU A 161 6.96 -21.47 -5.43
C LEU A 161 7.96 -21.37 -4.28
N SER A 162 9.03 -20.59 -4.45
CA SER A 162 10.19 -20.62 -3.55
C SER A 162 10.85 -19.26 -3.38
N VAL A 163 11.36 -18.98 -2.18
CA VAL A 163 12.34 -17.89 -1.94
C VAL A 163 13.77 -18.30 -2.27
N ALA A 164 14.04 -19.60 -2.48
CA ALA A 164 15.38 -20.13 -2.68
C ALA A 164 15.82 -20.06 -4.16
N THR A 165 17.09 -19.68 -4.37
CA THR A 165 17.70 -19.53 -5.69
C THR A 165 18.52 -20.73 -6.15
N ASP A 166 18.68 -21.74 -5.29
CA ASP A 166 19.40 -23.00 -5.54
C ASP A 166 18.89 -24.07 -4.54
N LEU A 167 19.14 -25.35 -4.82
CA LEU A 167 18.84 -26.45 -3.90
C LEU A 167 20.13 -27.16 -3.41
N VAL A 168 20.08 -27.69 -2.20
CA VAL A 168 21.19 -28.45 -1.62
C VAL A 168 21.20 -29.85 -2.26
N PRO A 169 22.33 -30.35 -2.80
CA PRO A 169 22.41 -31.68 -3.41
C PRO A 169 21.83 -32.79 -2.51
N GLY A 170 20.93 -33.60 -3.07
CA GLY A 170 20.21 -34.66 -2.36
C GLY A 170 18.94 -34.22 -1.60
N ASN A 171 18.71 -32.92 -1.42
CA ASN A 171 17.47 -32.37 -0.86
C ASN A 171 16.60 -31.78 -1.97
N LYS A 172 15.31 -31.58 -1.68
CA LYS A 172 14.45 -30.74 -2.50
C LYS A 172 14.79 -29.26 -2.33
N LEU A 173 14.32 -28.45 -3.28
CA LEU A 173 14.21 -27.00 -3.16
C LEU A 173 13.18 -26.68 -2.06
N GLN A 174 13.51 -25.74 -1.18
CA GLN A 174 12.58 -25.21 -0.16
C GLN A 174 11.33 -24.66 -0.85
N ASP A 175 10.16 -25.12 -0.44
CA ASP A 175 8.86 -24.74 -0.98
C ASP A 175 8.06 -23.87 0.01
N GLU A 176 7.67 -22.67 -0.44
CA GLU A 176 6.60 -21.90 0.23
C GLU A 176 5.23 -22.53 -0.12
N LEU A 177 5.14 -23.11 -1.32
CA LEU A 177 4.11 -24.04 -1.77
C LEU A 177 4.63 -24.85 -2.97
N ALA A 178 4.43 -26.16 -3.00
CA ALA A 178 4.72 -26.99 -4.17
C ALA A 178 3.54 -27.90 -4.54
N VAL A 179 3.41 -28.20 -5.83
CA VAL A 179 2.45 -29.18 -6.36
C VAL A 179 3.20 -30.19 -7.22
N THR A 180 3.30 -31.43 -6.73
CA THR A 180 4.09 -32.51 -7.35
C THR A 180 3.23 -33.69 -7.76
N LEU A 181 3.37 -34.13 -9.01
CA LEU A 181 2.83 -35.37 -9.52
C LEU A 181 3.89 -36.47 -9.40
N HIS A 182 3.56 -37.50 -8.63
CA HIS A 182 4.38 -38.68 -8.42
C HIS A 182 4.00 -39.80 -9.39
N ALA A 183 4.95 -40.68 -9.69
CA ALA A 183 4.70 -41.87 -10.48
C ALA A 183 3.59 -42.74 -9.85
N GLY A 184 2.68 -43.29 -10.67
CA GLY A 184 1.43 -43.91 -10.22
C GLY A 184 0.23 -42.96 -10.09
N GLY A 185 0.40 -41.64 -10.29
CA GLY A 185 -0.72 -40.69 -10.37
C GLY A 185 -1.08 -39.95 -9.08
N LEU A 186 -0.28 -40.08 -8.02
CA LEU A 186 -0.49 -39.33 -6.77
C LEU A 186 -0.05 -37.88 -6.96
N VAL A 187 -0.94 -36.92 -6.70
CA VAL A 187 -0.60 -35.49 -6.62
C VAL A 187 -0.51 -35.11 -5.15
N LEU A 188 0.61 -34.51 -4.75
CA LEU A 188 0.80 -33.93 -3.42
C LEU A 188 0.88 -32.41 -3.53
N VAL A 189 0.35 -31.73 -2.51
CA VAL A 189 0.61 -30.32 -2.24
C VAL A 189 1.41 -30.25 -0.95
N THR A 190 2.55 -29.57 -0.98
CA THR A 190 3.44 -29.44 0.18
C THR A 190 3.78 -27.97 0.48
N GLN A 191 4.17 -27.74 1.73
CA GLN A 191 4.85 -26.52 2.18
C GLN A 191 5.96 -26.95 3.15
N ALA A 192 7.16 -26.38 3.01
CA ALA A 192 8.35 -26.76 3.79
C ALA A 192 8.57 -28.29 3.85
N ASP A 193 8.36 -28.97 2.73
CA ASP A 193 8.34 -30.43 2.56
C ASP A 193 7.29 -31.22 3.36
N GLU A 194 6.42 -30.57 4.13
CA GLU A 194 5.27 -31.20 4.82
C GLU A 194 4.04 -31.23 3.90
N GLU A 195 3.31 -32.37 3.91
CA GLU A 195 2.10 -32.54 3.09
C GLU A 195 0.91 -31.81 3.69
N VAL A 196 0.33 -30.89 2.92
CA VAL A 196 -0.85 -30.11 3.30
C VAL A 196 -2.11 -30.59 2.60
N ALA A 197 -2.01 -31.15 1.39
CA ALA A 197 -3.10 -31.80 0.69
C ALA A 197 -2.63 -32.90 -0.29
N ARG A 198 -3.57 -33.75 -0.73
CA ARG A 198 -3.31 -34.79 -1.73
C ARG A 198 -4.55 -35.08 -2.59
N THR A 199 -4.32 -35.50 -3.84
CA THR A 199 -5.33 -36.12 -4.69
C THR A 199 -4.71 -37.18 -5.61
N THR A 200 -5.50 -37.80 -6.49
CA THR A 200 -5.00 -38.76 -7.49
C THR A 200 -5.55 -38.46 -8.87
N THR A 201 -4.68 -38.47 -9.88
CA THR A 201 -5.02 -38.32 -11.29
C THR A 201 -4.74 -39.59 -12.10
N GLY A 202 -5.19 -39.61 -13.35
CA GLY A 202 -4.92 -40.69 -14.29
C GLY A 202 -3.46 -40.73 -14.77
N VAL A 203 -2.93 -41.94 -14.93
CA VAL A 203 -1.68 -42.18 -15.66
C VAL A 203 -1.95 -42.09 -17.16
N ASP A 204 -0.96 -41.63 -17.93
CA ASP A 204 -1.05 -41.27 -19.35
C ASP A 204 -2.09 -40.18 -19.65
N GLN A 205 -2.39 -39.32 -18.67
CA GLN A 205 -3.31 -38.19 -18.80
C GLN A 205 -2.60 -36.87 -18.47
N ASN A 206 -2.91 -35.85 -19.26
CA ASN A 206 -2.59 -34.46 -18.94
C ASN A 206 -3.50 -34.02 -17.79
N THR A 207 -2.90 -33.54 -16.70
CA THR A 207 -3.61 -33.07 -15.51
C THR A 207 -3.33 -31.60 -15.33
N ASP A 208 -4.32 -30.75 -15.57
CA ASP A 208 -4.15 -29.31 -15.42
C ASP A 208 -4.08 -28.93 -13.93
N ILE A 209 -3.16 -28.03 -13.60
CA ILE A 209 -2.90 -27.49 -12.27
C ILE A 209 -3.04 -25.98 -12.36
N GLU A 210 -3.86 -25.40 -11.50
CA GLU A 210 -3.93 -23.96 -11.30
C GLU A 210 -3.75 -23.66 -9.81
N ILE A 211 -2.74 -22.85 -9.50
CA ILE A 211 -2.52 -22.28 -8.17
C ILE A 211 -2.96 -20.83 -8.25
N VAL A 212 -4.01 -20.49 -7.51
CA VAL A 212 -4.44 -19.10 -7.30
C VAL A 212 -3.83 -18.63 -5.98
N VAL A 213 -3.15 -17.50 -6.01
CA VAL A 213 -2.57 -16.85 -4.83
C VAL A 213 -3.28 -15.52 -4.62
N ARG A 214 -3.77 -15.24 -3.41
CA ARG A 214 -4.41 -13.96 -3.06
C ARG A 214 -3.77 -13.36 -1.80
N PRO A 215 -3.61 -12.03 -1.71
CA PRO A 215 -3.22 -11.38 -0.48
C PRO A 215 -4.42 -11.24 0.45
N THR A 216 -4.19 -11.39 1.76
CA THR A 216 -5.20 -11.13 2.80
C THR A 216 -4.51 -10.77 4.11
N LEU A 217 -5.29 -10.43 5.13
CA LEU A 217 -4.82 -10.20 6.50
C LEU A 217 -5.14 -11.41 7.38
N ASN A 218 -4.22 -11.77 8.27
CA ASN A 218 -4.51 -12.76 9.32
C ASN A 218 -5.17 -12.11 10.55
N ASP A 219 -5.51 -12.93 11.55
CA ASP A 219 -6.08 -12.50 12.85
C ASP A 219 -5.26 -11.43 13.62
N GLU A 220 -3.99 -11.22 13.25
CA GLU A 220 -3.07 -10.22 13.83
C GLU A 220 -2.88 -8.99 12.90
N ALA A 221 -3.76 -8.82 11.91
CA ALA A 221 -3.67 -7.82 10.84
C ALA A 221 -2.31 -7.85 10.07
N GLN A 222 -1.72 -9.04 9.91
CA GLN A 222 -0.49 -9.21 9.14
C GLN A 222 -0.77 -9.58 7.68
N PRO A 223 -0.12 -8.89 6.73
CA PRO A 223 -0.04 -9.25 5.31
C PRO A 223 0.43 -10.69 5.06
N ILE A 224 -0.47 -11.55 4.60
CA ILE A 224 -0.17 -12.93 4.19
C ILE A 224 -0.64 -13.21 2.78
N LEU A 225 -0.03 -14.23 2.16
CA LEU A 225 -0.55 -14.87 0.95
C LEU A 225 -1.34 -16.12 1.33
N THR A 226 -2.56 -16.25 0.80
CA THR A 226 -3.31 -17.51 0.80
C THR A 226 -3.30 -18.14 -0.58
N ALA A 227 -3.41 -19.47 -0.63
CA ALA A 227 -3.45 -20.24 -1.87
C ALA A 227 -4.67 -21.16 -1.97
N THR A 228 -5.20 -21.24 -3.18
CA THR A 228 -6.13 -22.26 -3.63
C THR A 228 -5.47 -23.06 -4.75
N VAL A 229 -5.46 -24.38 -4.63
CA VAL A 229 -4.85 -25.30 -5.62
C VAL A 229 -5.94 -26.15 -6.25
N MET A 230 -6.13 -25.99 -7.55
CA MET A 230 -7.02 -26.80 -8.37
C MET A 230 -6.23 -27.84 -9.17
N VAL A 231 -6.77 -29.06 -9.22
CA VAL A 231 -6.18 -30.20 -9.93
C VAL A 231 -7.28 -30.83 -10.80
N GLY A 232 -7.11 -30.77 -12.12
CA GLY A 232 -8.13 -31.24 -13.08
C GLY A 232 -9.46 -30.46 -13.02
N GLY A 233 -9.44 -29.25 -12.45
CA GLY A 233 -10.64 -28.42 -12.22
C GLY A 233 -11.37 -28.68 -10.90
N GLU A 234 -10.88 -29.57 -10.03
CA GLU A 234 -11.39 -29.73 -8.66
C GLU A 234 -10.42 -29.08 -7.66
N ALA A 235 -10.95 -28.33 -6.68
CA ALA A 235 -10.13 -27.74 -5.62
C ALA A 235 -9.65 -28.82 -4.64
N VAL A 236 -8.34 -28.86 -4.40
CA VAL A 236 -7.67 -29.83 -3.51
C VAL A 236 -7.16 -29.16 -2.23
N LEU A 237 -6.96 -27.84 -2.29
CA LEU A 237 -6.58 -26.97 -1.19
C LEU A 237 -7.26 -25.61 -1.45
N GLU A 238 -7.84 -24.99 -0.42
CA GLU A 238 -8.54 -23.70 -0.50
C GLU A 238 -8.13 -22.82 0.69
N GLY A 239 -7.91 -21.53 0.47
CA GLY A 239 -7.65 -20.55 1.53
C GLY A 239 -6.40 -20.82 2.39
N PHE A 240 -5.43 -21.60 1.89
CA PHE A 240 -4.29 -22.04 2.68
C PHE A 240 -3.26 -20.93 2.86
N SER A 241 -3.00 -20.51 4.09
CA SER A 241 -1.96 -19.53 4.43
C SER A 241 -0.57 -20.05 4.04
N MET A 242 0.03 -19.47 3.00
CA MET A 242 1.38 -19.76 2.55
C MET A 242 2.41 -19.08 3.45
N SER A 243 2.70 -17.80 3.18
CA SER A 243 3.85 -17.07 3.70
C SER A 243 3.47 -15.60 3.88
N ARG A 244 4.21 -14.88 4.74
CA ARG A 244 3.96 -13.45 4.96
C ARG A 244 4.57 -12.64 3.82
N ILE A 245 3.94 -11.53 3.46
CA ILE A 245 4.43 -10.69 2.35
C ILE A 245 5.83 -10.11 2.65
N GLU A 246 6.19 -9.95 3.93
CA GLU A 246 7.53 -9.52 4.37
C GLU A 246 8.64 -10.55 4.14
N ASP A 247 8.32 -11.85 4.00
CA ASP A 247 9.29 -12.94 3.83
C ASP A 247 9.62 -13.21 2.34
N LEU A 248 8.98 -12.48 1.41
CA LEU A 248 9.07 -12.67 -0.04
C LEU A 248 10.34 -12.08 -0.68
N VAL A 249 10.66 -12.51 -1.90
CA VAL A 249 11.82 -12.02 -2.67
C VAL A 249 11.55 -10.61 -3.20
N ALA A 250 12.36 -9.63 -2.76
CA ALA A 250 12.26 -8.21 -3.14
C ALA A 250 13.47 -7.72 -3.99
N THR A 251 13.97 -8.54 -4.92
CA THR A 251 15.15 -8.21 -5.75
C THR A 251 14.92 -8.52 -7.24
N GLY A 252 15.65 -7.86 -8.14
CA GLY A 252 15.47 -8.03 -9.58
C GLY A 252 14.12 -7.47 -10.04
N GLN A 253 13.33 -8.27 -10.76
CA GLN A 253 11.99 -7.83 -11.21
C GLN A 253 11.01 -7.54 -10.05
N CYS A 254 11.27 -8.05 -8.84
CA CYS A 254 10.43 -7.84 -7.65
C CYS A 254 10.89 -6.68 -6.76
N GLU A 255 11.77 -5.79 -7.24
CA GLU A 255 12.25 -4.61 -6.49
C GLU A 255 11.13 -3.64 -6.07
N GLN A 256 9.98 -3.65 -6.77
CA GLN A 256 8.81 -2.84 -6.43
C GLN A 256 7.74 -3.65 -5.70
N ILE A 257 7.47 -4.87 -6.17
CA ILE A 257 6.46 -5.77 -5.61
C ILE A 257 7.10 -7.12 -5.33
N PRO A 258 7.21 -7.52 -4.06
CA PRO A 258 7.79 -8.79 -3.68
C PRO A 258 7.12 -10.00 -4.35
N GLY A 259 7.88 -11.07 -4.50
CA GLY A 259 7.45 -12.25 -5.25
C GLY A 259 8.18 -13.51 -4.83
N LEU A 260 8.02 -14.55 -5.63
CA LEU A 260 8.68 -15.85 -5.44
C LEU A 260 9.40 -16.23 -6.73
N HIS A 261 10.45 -17.04 -6.63
CA HIS A 261 10.92 -17.79 -7.77
C HIS A 261 9.93 -18.91 -8.08
N VAL A 262 9.70 -19.14 -9.37
CA VAL A 262 9.00 -20.33 -9.85
C VAL A 262 10.06 -21.35 -10.22
N ALA A 263 9.89 -22.58 -9.76
CA ALA A 263 10.78 -23.67 -10.14
C ALA A 263 9.99 -24.87 -10.67
N VAL A 264 10.55 -25.53 -11.67
CA VAL A 264 10.14 -26.88 -12.07
C VAL A 264 11.12 -27.86 -11.45
N GLN A 265 10.64 -28.71 -10.54
CA GLN A 265 11.44 -29.69 -9.82
C GLN A 265 11.10 -31.11 -10.26
N SER A 266 12.09 -31.98 -10.37
CA SER A 266 11.89 -33.40 -10.66
C SER A 266 12.96 -34.29 -10.02
N GLN A 267 12.57 -35.53 -9.70
CA GLN A 267 13.43 -36.63 -9.30
C GLN A 267 12.94 -37.90 -10.02
N GLY A 268 13.85 -38.63 -10.66
CA GLY A 268 13.53 -39.83 -11.45
C GLY A 268 12.79 -39.58 -12.76
N ASP A 269 12.29 -40.68 -13.32
CA ASP A 269 11.77 -40.80 -14.68
C ASP A 269 10.25 -41.00 -14.75
N GLY A 270 9.69 -40.82 -15.95
CA GLY A 270 8.28 -41.11 -16.25
C GLY A 270 7.27 -40.04 -15.84
N VAL A 271 7.73 -38.91 -15.29
CA VAL A 271 6.93 -37.79 -14.76
C VAL A 271 7.43 -36.47 -15.33
N PHE A 272 6.50 -35.59 -15.73
CA PHE A 272 6.79 -34.41 -16.53
C PHE A 272 5.88 -33.22 -16.21
N VAL A 273 6.40 -32.01 -16.41
CA VAL A 273 5.68 -30.73 -16.33
C VAL A 273 5.53 -30.16 -17.74
N GLY A 274 4.31 -29.81 -18.13
CA GLY A 274 3.95 -29.21 -19.41
C GLY A 274 4.16 -27.71 -19.42
N PRO A 275 3.64 -26.99 -20.44
CA PRO A 275 3.73 -25.54 -20.52
C PRO A 275 3.37 -24.86 -19.20
N LEU A 276 4.11 -23.81 -18.86
CA LEU A 276 4.03 -23.13 -17.57
C LEU A 276 3.83 -21.64 -17.82
N THR A 277 2.72 -21.10 -17.31
CA THR A 277 2.45 -19.67 -17.34
C THR A 277 2.22 -19.20 -15.90
N THR A 278 2.86 -18.10 -15.50
CA THR A 278 2.42 -17.34 -14.32
C THR A 278 1.87 -16.00 -14.74
N ALA A 279 0.89 -15.51 -14.00
CA ALA A 279 0.34 -14.18 -14.19
C ALA A 279 0.19 -13.46 -12.85
N LYS A 280 0.37 -12.14 -12.86
CA LYS A 280 0.04 -11.27 -11.72
C LYS A 280 -1.36 -10.70 -11.89
N GLN A 281 -1.93 -10.24 -10.79
CA GLN A 281 -3.17 -9.47 -10.77
C GLN A 281 -2.93 -8.01 -11.22
N ASP A 282 -3.79 -7.50 -12.11
CA ASP A 282 -3.54 -6.24 -12.84
C ASP A 282 -4.26 -5.00 -12.31
N CYS A 283 -5.46 -5.17 -11.75
CA CYS A 283 -6.25 -4.10 -11.11
C CYS A 283 -5.60 -3.58 -9.82
N ALA A 284 -4.92 -4.47 -9.08
CA ALA A 284 -4.30 -4.15 -7.81
C ALA A 284 -3.08 -3.28 -8.10
N ASN A 285 -3.24 -1.96 -7.88
CA ASN A 285 -2.15 -0.99 -7.97
C ASN A 285 -1.79 -0.23 -6.68
N PRO A 286 -1.79 -0.85 -5.48
CA PRO A 286 -1.21 -0.23 -4.29
C PRO A 286 0.31 -0.06 -4.42
N GLY A 287 1.01 -0.94 -5.16
CA GLY A 287 2.48 -1.03 -5.17
C GLY A 287 3.18 -0.86 -6.52
N GLN A 288 2.49 -0.70 -7.67
CA GLN A 288 3.15 -0.52 -8.97
C GLN A 288 3.44 0.96 -9.23
N PHE A 289 4.50 1.48 -8.59
CA PHE A 289 4.95 2.86 -8.77
C PHE A 289 5.87 3.03 -9.99
N ALA A 290 5.47 3.87 -10.94
CA ALA A 290 6.34 4.35 -12.02
C ALA A 290 7.13 5.59 -11.54
N LYS A 291 8.47 5.56 -11.62
CA LYS A 291 9.31 6.73 -11.32
C LYS A 291 9.34 7.69 -12.51
N GLN A 292 9.09 8.97 -12.27
CA GLN A 292 9.22 10.05 -13.25
C GLN A 292 10.68 10.51 -13.36
N VAL A 293 11.06 11.19 -14.45
CA VAL A 293 12.46 11.47 -14.81
C VAL A 293 13.14 12.49 -13.88
N ALA A 294 12.40 13.38 -13.23
CA ALA A 294 12.94 14.53 -12.50
C ALA A 294 12.75 14.45 -10.97
N THR A 295 13.80 14.06 -10.23
CA THR A 295 13.87 14.31 -8.78
C THR A 295 13.92 15.83 -8.52
N LEU A 296 12.99 16.34 -7.70
CA LEU A 296 12.93 17.77 -7.37
C LEU A 296 13.70 18.08 -6.08
N THR A 297 14.25 19.30 -6.02
CA THR A 297 14.88 19.90 -4.83
C THR A 297 14.43 21.35 -4.68
N GLY A 298 14.69 21.97 -3.53
CA GLY A 298 14.44 23.41 -3.36
C GLY A 298 15.20 24.30 -4.36
N GLU A 299 16.26 23.80 -4.99
CA GLU A 299 16.99 24.49 -6.07
C GLU A 299 16.32 24.31 -7.44
N SER A 300 15.86 23.11 -7.81
CA SER A 300 15.10 22.91 -9.07
C SER A 300 13.76 23.64 -9.02
N LEU A 301 13.14 23.71 -7.85
CA LEU A 301 11.95 24.52 -7.59
C LEU A 301 12.28 26.03 -7.50
N ARG A 302 13.54 26.45 -7.67
CA ARG A 302 13.93 27.88 -7.72
C ARG A 302 13.49 28.74 -6.54
N PHE A 303 13.23 28.15 -5.37
CA PHE A 303 12.89 28.93 -4.19
C PHE A 303 14.07 29.77 -3.71
N ALA A 304 13.78 30.92 -3.13
CA ALA A 304 14.79 31.82 -2.57
C ALA A 304 15.59 31.13 -1.45
N PRO A 305 16.94 31.18 -1.47
CA PRO A 305 17.77 30.63 -0.39
C PRO A 305 17.58 31.31 0.98
N SER A 306 16.78 32.39 1.06
CA SER A 306 16.50 33.07 2.33
C SER A 306 15.59 32.29 3.27
N TRP A 307 14.81 31.30 2.77
CA TRP A 307 13.86 30.56 3.61
C TRP A 307 13.94 29.03 3.55
N ARG A 308 14.86 28.48 2.74
CA ARG A 308 15.01 27.04 2.49
C ARG A 308 16.48 26.60 2.44
N SER A 309 17.31 27.16 3.33
CA SER A 309 18.75 26.93 3.29
C SER A 309 19.20 25.60 3.89
N ALA A 310 18.40 25.00 4.77
CA ALA A 310 18.71 23.72 5.42
C ALA A 310 17.75 22.59 5.05
N TYR A 311 16.48 22.90 4.80
CA TYR A 311 15.42 21.90 4.67
C TYR A 311 14.31 22.32 3.72
N VAL A 312 13.78 21.33 2.99
CA VAL A 312 12.46 21.33 2.34
C VAL A 312 11.80 19.96 2.53
N GLY A 313 10.48 19.91 2.75
CA GLY A 313 9.78 18.63 2.95
C GLY A 313 8.27 18.79 2.96
N SER A 314 7.57 17.81 3.57
CA SER A 314 6.10 17.74 3.72
C SER A 314 5.34 18.37 2.55
N PRO A 315 5.40 17.75 1.35
CA PRO A 315 4.81 18.31 0.15
C PRO A 315 3.29 18.24 0.22
N ALA A 316 2.65 19.13 -0.52
CA ALA A 316 1.22 19.14 -0.83
C ALA A 316 1.09 19.39 -2.32
N LEU A 317 0.33 18.55 -3.02
CA LEU A 317 0.24 18.59 -4.47
C LEU A 317 -1.21 18.64 -4.92
N ALA A 318 -1.52 19.56 -5.83
CA ALA A 318 -2.79 19.61 -6.52
C ALA A 318 -2.57 19.74 -8.04
N SER A 319 -3.48 19.18 -8.81
CA SER A 319 -3.53 19.36 -10.26
C SER A 319 -4.87 19.97 -10.70
N SER A 320 -4.87 20.67 -11.84
CA SER A 320 -6.08 21.25 -12.45
C SER A 320 -5.86 21.53 -13.92
N ARG A 321 -6.91 21.52 -14.75
CA ARG A 321 -6.83 21.99 -16.14
C ARG A 321 -6.81 23.51 -16.21
N ASN A 322 -6.11 24.06 -17.19
CA ASN A 322 -6.08 25.51 -17.45
C ASN A 322 -6.23 25.81 -18.96
N ALA A 323 -6.25 27.10 -19.34
CA ALA A 323 -6.50 27.52 -20.74
C ALA A 323 -5.24 27.64 -21.62
N VAL A 324 -4.07 27.26 -21.10
CA VAL A 324 -2.74 27.45 -21.71
C VAL A 324 -2.01 26.10 -21.89
N SER A 325 -2.24 25.15 -20.99
CA SER A 325 -1.73 23.77 -21.02
C SER A 325 -2.80 22.81 -20.50
N ASP A 326 -2.65 21.51 -20.79
CA ASP A 326 -3.62 20.50 -20.34
C ASP A 326 -3.62 20.35 -18.81
N VAL A 327 -2.45 20.44 -18.15
CA VAL A 327 -2.34 20.37 -16.69
C VAL A 327 -1.57 21.56 -16.11
N GLN A 328 -2.10 22.13 -15.03
CA GLN A 328 -1.41 23.00 -14.08
C GLN A 328 -1.14 22.20 -12.81
N TRP A 329 0.10 22.26 -12.33
CA TRP A 329 0.52 21.66 -11.06
C TRP A 329 0.77 22.75 -10.03
N ASP A 330 0.08 22.68 -8.90
CA ASP A 330 0.30 23.55 -7.75
C ASP A 330 0.96 22.72 -6.63
N LEU A 331 2.22 23.06 -6.33
CA LEU A 331 3.03 22.40 -5.33
C LEU A 331 3.29 23.35 -4.16
N ILE A 332 2.89 22.95 -2.97
CA ILE A 332 3.14 23.65 -1.71
C ILE A 332 4.00 22.73 -0.82
N LEU A 333 4.88 23.30 0.00
CA LEU A 333 5.83 22.54 0.83
C LEU A 333 6.33 23.39 1.99
N GLU A 334 6.71 22.73 3.08
CA GLU A 334 7.43 23.37 4.17
C GLU A 334 8.92 23.53 3.85
N GLY A 335 9.55 24.53 4.47
CA GLY A 335 10.99 24.74 4.44
C GLY A 335 11.49 25.43 5.69
N SER A 336 12.77 25.22 5.98
CA SER A 336 13.46 25.86 7.10
C SER A 336 14.90 26.22 6.73
N ASN A 337 15.43 27.23 7.42
CA ASN A 337 16.86 27.52 7.43
C ASN A 337 17.62 26.77 8.53
N ASP A 338 16.90 26.12 9.45
CA ASP A 338 17.45 25.25 10.49
C ASP A 338 17.13 23.77 10.19
N PRO A 339 18.05 22.83 10.45
CA PRO A 339 17.79 21.40 10.24
C PRO A 339 16.78 20.86 11.28
N PRO A 340 15.74 20.09 10.87
CA PRO A 340 14.73 19.53 11.77
C PRO A 340 15.27 18.67 12.93
N GLU A 341 16.48 18.12 12.79
CA GLU A 341 17.17 17.38 13.85
C GLU A 341 17.52 18.23 15.08
N LEU A 342 17.32 19.56 15.01
CA LEU A 342 17.45 20.46 16.15
C LEU A 342 16.19 20.51 17.03
N GLU A 343 15.01 20.09 16.56
CA GLU A 343 13.75 20.10 17.34
C GLU A 343 13.87 19.52 18.77
N PRO A 344 14.62 18.43 19.03
CA PRO A 344 14.78 17.90 20.39
C PRO A 344 15.59 18.78 21.35
N VAL A 345 16.25 19.84 20.86
CA VAL A 345 17.20 20.68 21.62
C VAL A 345 17.05 22.19 21.40
N ALA A 346 16.30 22.62 20.38
CA ALA A 346 16.04 24.01 20.03
C ALA A 346 14.72 24.14 19.27
N HIS A 347 14.04 25.27 19.46
CA HIS A 347 12.84 25.65 18.71
C HIS A 347 13.21 25.92 17.24
N VAL A 348 12.56 25.21 16.30
CA VAL A 348 12.83 25.31 14.86
C VAL A 348 11.71 26.08 14.16
N GLY A 349 12.09 27.10 13.38
CA GLY A 349 11.14 27.90 12.61
C GLY A 349 10.86 27.28 11.25
N TYR A 350 9.58 27.19 10.88
CA TYR A 350 9.14 26.70 9.58
C TYR A 350 8.27 27.74 8.86
N ALA A 351 8.38 27.74 7.53
CA ALA A 351 7.49 28.47 6.64
C ALA A 351 7.07 27.60 5.45
N ILE A 352 6.00 28.00 4.77
CA ILE A 352 5.40 27.28 3.65
C ILE A 352 5.63 28.06 2.36
N GLY A 353 6.16 27.41 1.32
CA GLY A 353 6.34 27.97 -0.02
C GLY A 353 5.31 27.48 -1.03
N HIS A 354 5.24 28.16 -2.18
CA HIS A 354 4.34 27.80 -3.28
C HIS A 354 5.07 27.86 -4.62
N ALA A 355 5.07 26.75 -5.35
CA ALA A 355 5.56 26.60 -6.71
C ALA A 355 4.43 26.16 -7.65
N ARG A 356 4.53 26.53 -8.92
CA ARG A 356 3.58 26.12 -9.97
C ARG A 356 4.31 25.77 -11.26
N ASP A 357 3.92 24.66 -11.88
CA ASP A 357 4.35 24.26 -13.24
C ASP A 357 3.14 24.02 -14.14
N THR A 358 3.37 23.91 -15.44
CA THR A 358 2.35 23.65 -16.46
C THR A 358 2.89 22.67 -17.49
N THR A 359 2.20 21.54 -17.67
CA THR A 359 2.58 20.46 -18.59
C THR A 359 1.47 20.19 -19.61
N ASP A 360 1.84 19.66 -20.77
CA ASP A 360 0.89 19.10 -21.75
C ASP A 360 0.37 17.73 -21.25
N GLU A 361 -0.65 17.18 -21.90
CA GLU A 361 -1.23 15.86 -21.57
C GLU A 361 -0.17 14.75 -21.64
N GLY A 362 -0.11 13.91 -20.60
CA GLY A 362 0.87 12.82 -20.49
C GLY A 362 2.21 13.19 -19.83
N ASP A 363 2.67 14.44 -19.92
CA ASP A 363 4.08 14.82 -19.69
C ASP A 363 4.58 14.81 -18.21
N ASP A 364 5.89 14.56 -18.08
CA ASP A 364 6.70 14.75 -16.87
C ASP A 364 6.90 16.26 -16.55
N TRP A 365 7.16 16.58 -15.28
CA TRP A 365 7.52 17.95 -14.88
C TRP A 365 8.88 18.40 -15.40
N SER A 366 8.99 19.69 -15.76
CA SER A 366 10.27 20.28 -16.14
C SER A 366 11.02 20.80 -14.91
N PRO A 367 12.30 20.43 -14.68
CA PRO A 367 13.14 21.06 -13.65
C PRO A 367 13.27 22.58 -13.81
N ASP A 368 12.99 23.12 -15.01
CA ASP A 368 13.09 24.53 -15.34
C ASP A 368 11.74 25.23 -15.59
N GLY A 369 10.61 24.53 -15.47
CA GLY A 369 9.26 25.06 -15.70
C GLY A 369 8.71 25.89 -14.53
N TRP A 370 9.11 25.54 -13.30
CA TRP A 370 8.54 26.08 -12.07
C TRP A 370 8.62 27.60 -11.92
N ILE A 371 7.45 28.19 -11.63
CA ILE A 371 7.23 29.58 -11.21
C ILE A 371 6.99 29.60 -9.71
N THR A 372 7.73 30.42 -8.97
CA THR A 372 7.68 30.46 -7.50
C THR A 372 7.52 31.85 -6.91
N SER A 373 7.16 31.88 -5.63
CA SER A 373 7.18 33.07 -4.80
C SER A 373 8.62 33.49 -4.46
N GLY A 374 8.87 34.81 -4.38
CA GLY A 374 10.17 35.36 -3.98
C GLY A 374 10.50 35.20 -2.48
N GLY A 375 9.52 34.80 -1.68
CA GLY A 375 9.58 34.49 -0.25
C GLY A 375 8.43 33.51 0.09
N PRO A 376 8.18 33.17 1.36
CA PRO A 376 7.16 32.20 1.74
C PRO A 376 5.73 32.68 1.43
N LYS A 377 4.83 31.70 1.23
CA LYS A 377 3.37 31.85 1.12
C LYS A 377 2.75 32.13 2.48
N ALA A 378 3.25 31.49 3.53
CA ALA A 378 2.88 31.69 4.94
C ALA A 378 4.10 31.39 5.84
N GLY A 379 4.21 32.05 7.00
CA GLY A 379 5.38 31.98 7.88
C GLY A 379 6.43 33.06 7.60
N ASP A 380 7.54 33.00 8.33
CA ASP A 380 8.60 34.02 8.31
C ASP A 380 9.66 33.83 7.21
N ASP A 381 10.31 34.93 6.84
CA ASP A 381 11.45 35.00 5.92
C ASP A 381 12.59 35.80 6.60
N PRO A 382 13.61 35.15 7.19
CA PRO A 382 13.84 33.70 7.23
C PRO A 382 12.98 32.94 8.28
N PRO A 383 12.61 31.67 8.02
CA PRO A 383 12.04 30.75 8.98
C PRO A 383 13.19 30.14 9.80
N SER A 384 13.47 30.78 10.94
CA SER A 384 14.49 30.36 11.89
C SER A 384 14.21 30.99 13.24
N CYS A 385 13.97 30.17 14.26
CA CYS A 385 13.89 30.63 15.66
C CYS A 385 15.24 30.40 16.40
N VAL A 386 16.18 29.66 15.79
CA VAL A 386 17.45 29.28 16.43
C VAL A 386 18.37 30.50 16.59
N GLY A 387 18.75 30.78 17.84
CA GLY A 387 19.64 31.89 18.17
C GLY A 387 18.97 33.27 18.18
N VAL A 388 17.66 33.37 17.95
CA VAL A 388 16.89 34.61 18.06
C VAL A 388 16.58 34.91 19.54
N PRO A 389 16.99 36.06 20.11
CA PRO A 389 16.79 36.36 21.53
C PRO A 389 15.32 36.63 21.90
N GLY A 390 14.57 35.57 22.18
CA GLY A 390 13.13 35.61 22.47
C GLY A 390 12.36 34.41 21.91
N GLY A 391 12.96 33.62 21.02
CA GLY A 391 12.26 32.73 20.09
C GLY A 391 12.02 33.44 18.76
N CYS A 392 11.19 32.88 17.90
CA CYS A 392 10.56 33.67 16.83
C CYS A 392 9.70 34.80 17.45
N ASP A 393 9.45 35.88 16.69
CA ASP A 393 8.52 36.96 17.09
C ASP A 393 7.06 36.42 17.12
N ASP A 394 6.04 37.27 17.29
CA ASP A 394 4.60 36.87 17.28
C ASP A 394 4.15 36.15 15.96
N ASN A 395 5.04 36.02 14.98
CA ASN A 395 4.85 35.24 13.77
C ASN A 395 5.13 33.75 14.05
N VAL A 396 4.12 32.98 13.73
CA VAL A 396 3.97 31.60 14.19
C VAL A 396 4.62 30.63 13.21
N SER A 397 5.38 29.64 13.72
CA SER A 397 5.94 28.55 12.92
C SER A 397 4.82 27.78 12.21
N VAL A 398 4.92 27.62 10.88
CA VAL A 398 3.92 26.93 10.05
C VAL A 398 4.55 25.86 9.18
N ARG A 399 3.93 24.69 9.16
CA ARG A 399 4.51 23.46 8.60
C ARG A 399 3.42 22.52 8.11
N GLU A 400 3.81 21.42 7.48
CA GLU A 400 2.93 20.33 7.04
C GLU A 400 1.68 20.85 6.29
N PRO A 401 1.87 21.49 5.12
CA PRO A 401 0.76 21.93 4.30
C PRO A 401 0.01 20.73 3.70
N HIS A 402 -1.27 20.95 3.39
CA HIS A 402 -2.06 20.18 2.42
C HIS A 402 -2.81 21.14 1.50
N LEU A 403 -3.03 20.73 0.26
CA LEU A 403 -3.66 21.56 -0.77
C LEU A 403 -4.81 20.80 -1.45
N LEU A 404 -6.03 21.14 -1.08
CA LEU A 404 -7.22 20.68 -1.78
C LEU A 404 -7.54 21.64 -2.93
N ALA A 405 -7.55 21.14 -4.16
CA ALA A 405 -8.13 21.83 -5.30
C ALA A 405 -9.63 21.54 -5.42
N GLU A 406 -10.43 22.60 -5.47
CA GLU A 406 -11.83 22.50 -5.86
C GLU A 406 -11.91 22.66 -7.37
N LEU A 407 -12.36 21.62 -8.06
CA LEU A 407 -12.44 21.59 -9.52
C LEU A 407 -13.90 21.73 -9.99
N ASN A 408 -14.08 22.17 -11.23
CA ASN A 408 -15.35 22.05 -11.95
C ASN A 408 -15.41 20.71 -12.70
N GLU A 409 -16.55 20.37 -13.32
CA GLU A 409 -16.73 19.14 -14.12
C GLU A 409 -15.65 18.96 -15.20
N ASP A 410 -15.19 20.05 -15.82
CA ASP A 410 -14.13 20.08 -16.83
C ASP A 410 -12.71 20.05 -16.24
N GLN A 411 -12.57 19.67 -14.96
CA GLN A 411 -11.33 19.62 -14.19
C GLN A 411 -10.60 20.99 -14.07
N THR A 412 -11.24 22.11 -14.42
CA THR A 412 -10.64 23.44 -14.24
C THR A 412 -10.71 23.91 -12.79
N LEU A 413 -9.69 24.66 -12.36
CA LEU A 413 -9.59 25.15 -10.98
C LEU A 413 -10.67 26.19 -10.66
N ARG A 414 -11.53 25.87 -9.69
CA ARG A 414 -12.55 26.76 -9.14
C ARG A 414 -12.04 27.54 -7.92
N ASP A 415 -11.38 26.84 -6.99
CA ASP A 415 -10.78 27.43 -5.78
C ASP A 415 -9.67 26.51 -5.23
N LEU A 416 -8.86 27.05 -4.33
CA LEU A 416 -7.89 26.29 -3.54
C LEU A 416 -8.22 26.41 -2.05
N VAL A 417 -8.03 25.33 -1.30
CA VAL A 417 -8.06 25.33 0.17
C VAL A 417 -6.73 24.80 0.68
N LEU A 418 -6.05 25.61 1.49
CA LEU A 418 -4.77 25.30 2.09
C LEU A 418 -4.97 25.09 3.59
N SER A 419 -4.70 23.88 4.07
CA SER A 419 -4.55 23.57 5.49
C SER A 419 -3.07 23.44 5.85
N PHE A 420 -2.70 23.76 7.08
CA PHE A 420 -1.35 23.55 7.62
C PHE A 420 -1.33 23.51 9.13
N ALA A 421 -0.34 22.82 9.69
CA ALA A 421 -0.03 22.88 11.11
C ALA A 421 0.56 24.27 11.45
N ARG A 422 0.02 24.89 12.49
CA ARG A 422 0.33 26.25 12.92
C ARG A 422 0.56 26.26 14.43
N GLU A 423 1.75 26.68 14.87
CA GLU A 423 2.11 26.76 16.29
C GLU A 423 1.14 27.67 17.09
N VAL A 424 1.02 27.46 18.41
CA VAL A 424 0.10 28.23 19.27
C VAL A 424 0.91 29.03 20.31
N PRO A 425 0.85 30.38 20.30
CA PRO A 425 1.60 31.22 21.25
C PRO A 425 1.18 31.02 22.73
N PRO A 426 2.13 31.03 23.69
CA PRO A 426 3.04 29.88 23.87
C PRO A 426 3.19 29.37 25.32
N ASP A 427 3.94 28.27 25.44
CA ASP A 427 4.52 27.56 26.62
C ASP A 427 3.86 26.20 26.93
N PRO A 428 4.46 25.06 26.53
CA PRO A 428 5.75 24.91 25.82
C PRO A 428 5.70 25.35 24.34
N PRO A 429 6.87 25.52 23.68
CA PRO A 429 6.96 25.65 22.21
C PRO A 429 6.61 24.32 21.50
N ASP A 430 6.53 24.37 20.17
CA ASP A 430 6.30 23.21 19.28
C ASP A 430 4.93 22.51 19.47
N VAL A 431 3.96 23.24 20.03
CA VAL A 431 2.54 22.87 20.11
C VAL A 431 1.79 23.50 18.93
N PHE A 432 1.23 22.66 18.06
CA PHE A 432 0.58 23.07 16.82
C PHE A 432 -0.94 22.83 16.89
N GLY A 433 -1.72 23.82 16.46
CA GLY A 433 -3.09 23.65 16.02
C GLY A 433 -3.14 23.58 14.49
N ILE A 434 -4.33 23.49 13.91
CA ILE A 434 -4.51 23.47 12.46
C ILE A 434 -5.13 24.79 12.00
N GLN A 435 -4.53 25.39 10.98
CA GLN A 435 -5.07 26.54 10.27
C GLN A 435 -5.59 26.10 8.90
N ILE A 436 -6.77 26.60 8.52
CA ILE A 436 -7.29 26.47 7.15
C ILE A 436 -7.51 27.87 6.57
N VAL A 437 -7.15 28.08 5.32
CA VAL A 437 -7.35 29.33 4.56
C VAL A 437 -7.67 29.05 3.08
N ARG A 438 -8.26 30.03 2.40
CA ARG A 438 -8.34 30.05 0.92
C ARG A 438 -7.19 30.93 0.39
N PRO A 439 -6.09 30.36 -0.14
CA PRO A 439 -4.97 31.14 -0.63
C PRO A 439 -5.36 31.87 -1.93
N VAL A 440 -5.66 33.16 -1.83
CA VAL A 440 -6.06 33.96 -2.99
C VAL A 440 -4.87 34.15 -3.94
N GLY A 441 -4.96 33.57 -5.14
CA GLY A 441 -4.02 33.78 -6.24
C GLY A 441 -2.81 32.83 -6.27
N GLY A 442 -2.03 32.94 -7.35
CA GLY A 442 -0.88 32.08 -7.63
C GLY A 442 0.32 32.28 -6.69
N PRO A 443 1.47 31.66 -7.00
CA PRO A 443 2.66 31.64 -6.15
C PRO A 443 3.01 32.98 -5.50
N THR A 444 3.08 34.05 -6.28
CA THR A 444 3.57 35.37 -5.85
C THR A 444 2.70 36.12 -4.83
N THR A 445 1.53 35.61 -4.45
CA THR A 445 0.61 36.28 -3.51
C THR A 445 0.65 35.58 -2.15
N PRO A 446 1.12 36.23 -1.06
CA PRO A 446 1.09 35.66 0.29
C PRO A 446 -0.32 35.34 0.78
N ALA A 447 -0.45 34.30 1.61
CA ALA A 447 -1.70 33.96 2.28
C ALA A 447 -1.94 34.85 3.50
N ALA A 448 -3.18 35.30 3.69
CA ALA A 448 -3.59 36.00 4.90
C ALA A 448 -3.90 34.97 5.99
N VAL A 449 -3.04 34.88 7.01
CA VAL A 449 -3.17 33.92 8.13
C VAL A 449 -3.87 34.60 9.32
N PRO A 450 -5.01 34.07 9.81
CA PRO A 450 -5.68 34.56 11.02
C PRO A 450 -4.81 34.45 12.29
N ALA A 451 -5.12 35.25 13.30
CA ALA A 451 -4.38 35.23 14.57
C ALA A 451 -4.62 33.97 15.42
N THR A 452 -5.80 33.33 15.30
CA THR A 452 -6.17 32.08 15.99
C THR A 452 -6.25 30.93 14.99
N PRO A 453 -5.77 29.71 15.31
CA PRO A 453 -5.95 28.55 14.45
C PRO A 453 -7.43 28.22 14.25
N THR A 454 -7.75 27.47 13.21
CA THR A 454 -9.10 26.96 12.94
C THR A 454 -9.50 25.88 13.95
N LEU A 455 -8.55 25.03 14.35
CA LEU A 455 -8.70 24.00 15.39
C LEU A 455 -7.49 24.06 16.33
N SER A 456 -7.71 24.04 17.64
CA SER A 456 -6.64 24.05 18.65
C SER A 456 -6.50 22.67 19.31
N PRO A 457 -5.32 22.28 19.84
CA PRO A 457 -5.18 21.04 20.61
C PRO A 457 -6.17 20.95 21.78
N GLY A 458 -6.49 22.08 22.43
CA GLY A 458 -7.47 22.15 23.51
C GLY A 458 -8.92 21.79 23.11
N ASP A 459 -9.23 21.75 21.81
CA ASP A 459 -10.52 21.30 21.28
C ASP A 459 -10.57 19.76 21.10
N VAL A 460 -9.43 19.08 21.23
CA VAL A 460 -9.23 17.63 20.98
C VAL A 460 -8.44 17.03 22.18
N PRO A 461 -9.08 16.75 23.33
CA PRO A 461 -8.42 16.61 24.64
C PRO A 461 -7.33 15.52 24.80
N GLU A 462 -7.32 14.51 23.93
CA GLU A 462 -6.30 13.45 23.88
C GLU A 462 -5.02 13.86 23.14
N CYS A 463 -5.09 14.85 22.25
CA CYS A 463 -3.95 15.31 21.47
C CYS A 463 -3.25 16.48 22.19
N THR A 464 -1.94 16.35 22.40
CA THR A 464 -1.09 17.43 22.89
C THR A 464 -0.67 18.40 21.78
N SER A 465 -0.71 17.95 20.53
CA SER A 465 -0.39 18.73 19.32
C SER A 465 -1.13 18.13 18.11
N LEU A 466 -1.45 18.95 17.11
CA LEU A 466 -2.17 18.56 15.90
C LEU A 466 -1.24 18.77 14.69
N ARG A 467 -1.01 17.72 13.90
CA ARG A 467 0.03 17.67 12.85
C ARG A 467 -0.49 17.04 11.56
N ASP A 468 0.25 17.23 10.47
CA ASP A 468 -0.05 16.70 9.12
C ASP A 468 -1.54 16.79 8.68
N PRO A 469 -2.12 18.01 8.60
CA PRO A 469 -3.54 18.22 8.31
C PRO A 469 -3.92 18.14 6.83
N SER A 470 -4.85 17.27 6.46
CA SER A 470 -5.36 17.11 5.09
C SER A 470 -6.88 17.15 4.99
N LEU A 471 -7.42 17.38 3.78
CA LEU A 471 -8.83 17.71 3.54
C LEU A 471 -9.42 16.93 2.38
N ILE A 472 -10.62 16.37 2.59
CA ILE A 472 -11.52 15.91 1.51
C ILE A 472 -12.85 16.69 1.56
N PRO A 473 -13.49 16.98 0.42
CA PRO A 473 -14.86 17.49 0.40
C PRO A 473 -15.85 16.38 0.80
N VAL A 474 -17.01 16.75 1.35
CA VAL A 474 -18.07 15.79 1.72
C VAL A 474 -19.13 15.57 0.63
N ASP A 475 -19.02 16.32 -0.47
CA ASP A 475 -19.86 16.25 -1.65
C ASP A 475 -19.03 16.67 -2.88
N PRO A 476 -19.36 16.26 -4.11
CA PRO A 476 -18.54 16.54 -5.30
C PRO A 476 -18.24 18.03 -5.52
N GLU A 477 -19.15 18.92 -5.13
CA GLU A 477 -19.00 20.37 -5.26
C GLU A 477 -18.43 21.05 -3.99
N ALA A 478 -18.08 20.31 -2.93
CA ALA A 478 -17.66 20.82 -1.63
C ALA A 478 -18.61 21.86 -0.97
N GLN A 479 -19.91 21.84 -1.30
CA GLN A 479 -20.90 22.82 -0.85
C GLN A 479 -21.25 22.67 0.65
N ARG A 480 -21.29 21.44 1.15
CA ARG A 480 -21.51 21.10 2.57
C ARG A 480 -20.20 21.14 3.37
N GLY A 481 -19.05 21.42 2.73
CA GLY A 481 -17.73 21.56 3.37
C GLY A 481 -16.88 20.29 3.26
N TYR A 482 -16.13 19.99 4.33
CA TYR A 482 -15.04 19.01 4.32
C TYR A 482 -15.00 18.13 5.57
N TRP A 483 -14.23 17.05 5.47
CA TRP A 483 -13.55 16.42 6.61
C TRP A 483 -12.07 16.83 6.59
N LEU A 484 -11.57 17.27 7.74
CA LEU A 484 -10.17 17.58 8.00
C LEU A 484 -9.55 16.43 8.78
N PHE A 485 -8.67 15.66 8.14
CA PHE A 485 -7.85 14.62 8.73
C PHE A 485 -6.59 15.25 9.34
N PHE A 486 -6.03 14.64 10.38
CA PHE A 486 -4.77 15.06 10.99
C PHE A 486 -4.16 13.95 11.87
N THR A 487 -2.83 13.98 12.01
CA THR A 487 -2.11 13.21 13.01
C THR A 487 -2.38 13.76 14.41
N CYS A 488 -2.91 12.93 15.29
CA CYS A 488 -3.02 13.26 16.71
C CYS A 488 -1.69 12.94 17.41
N VAL A 489 -0.96 13.98 17.83
CA VAL A 489 0.23 13.77 18.67
C VAL A 489 -0.22 13.61 20.11
N GLN A 490 0.13 12.50 20.73
CA GLN A 490 -0.23 12.15 22.10
C GLN A 490 0.99 12.16 23.03
N GLY A 491 0.76 12.47 24.31
CA GLY A 491 1.72 12.22 25.40
C GLY A 491 3.15 12.69 25.13
N ALA A 492 4.08 11.74 25.00
CA ALA A 492 5.51 11.99 24.80
C ALA A 492 5.92 12.16 23.31
N GLY A 493 5.01 12.63 22.45
CA GLY A 493 5.22 12.72 21.01
C GLY A 493 4.83 11.46 20.24
N ALA A 494 4.00 10.59 20.84
CA ALA A 494 3.49 9.41 20.16
C ALA A 494 2.52 9.83 19.04
N THR A 495 2.61 9.15 17.91
CA THR A 495 1.75 9.38 16.73
C THR A 495 1.14 8.03 16.37
N THR A 496 0.04 7.70 17.03
CA THR A 496 -0.61 6.37 16.97
C THR A 496 -2.04 6.43 16.44
N GLU A 497 -2.58 7.63 16.22
CA GLU A 497 -3.96 7.83 15.78
C GLU A 497 -4.03 8.95 14.72
N ILE A 498 -4.78 8.69 13.65
CA ILE A 498 -5.22 9.70 12.70
C ILE A 498 -6.68 10.02 13.01
N HIS A 499 -6.96 11.29 13.27
CA HIS A 499 -8.29 11.80 13.59
C HIS A 499 -8.85 12.57 12.40
N ALA A 500 -10.18 12.74 12.36
CA ALA A 500 -10.82 13.69 11.47
C ALA A 500 -11.86 14.56 12.20
N VAL A 501 -11.96 15.84 11.85
CA VAL A 501 -13.05 16.74 12.27
C VAL A 501 -13.81 17.32 11.09
N ARG A 502 -15.08 17.61 11.31
CA ARG A 502 -15.95 18.19 10.29
C ARG A 502 -15.76 19.71 10.17
N ILE A 503 -15.52 20.19 8.95
CA ILE A 503 -15.31 21.61 8.64
C ILE A 503 -16.40 22.11 7.67
N SER A 504 -16.97 23.28 7.95
CA SER A 504 -17.98 23.91 7.09
C SER A 504 -17.38 24.52 5.81
N ARG A 505 -18.22 24.83 4.81
CA ARG A 505 -17.83 25.60 3.60
C ARG A 505 -17.12 26.92 3.93
N ALA A 506 -17.46 27.52 5.08
CA ALA A 506 -16.88 28.77 5.58
C ALA A 506 -15.53 28.60 6.30
N LEU A 507 -14.99 27.37 6.35
CA LEU A 507 -13.77 26.99 7.06
C LEU A 507 -13.87 27.10 8.60
N GLU A 508 -15.06 26.84 9.13
CA GLU A 508 -15.35 26.82 10.58
C GLU A 508 -15.58 25.37 11.04
N VAL A 509 -15.13 25.02 12.26
CA VAL A 509 -15.36 23.70 12.85
C VAL A 509 -16.85 23.50 13.12
N VAL A 510 -17.40 22.37 12.65
CA VAL A 510 -18.78 21.95 12.93
C VAL A 510 -18.82 21.26 14.29
N LEU A 511 -19.80 21.62 15.12
CA LEU A 511 -19.90 21.16 16.51
C LEU A 511 -21.01 20.11 16.70
N GLU A 512 -20.70 19.08 17.49
CA GLU A 512 -21.63 18.06 17.98
C GLU A 512 -21.46 17.92 19.50
N GLY A 513 -22.57 17.76 20.25
CA GLY A 513 -22.53 17.52 21.70
C GLY A 513 -21.91 18.63 22.58
N GLY A 514 -21.42 19.72 21.99
CA GLY A 514 -20.68 20.79 22.67
C GLY A 514 -19.18 20.81 22.39
N GLY A 515 -18.65 19.91 21.55
CA GLY A 515 -17.27 19.91 21.03
C GLY A 515 -17.26 19.75 19.50
N PRO A 516 -16.09 19.57 18.86
CA PRO A 516 -16.00 19.26 17.43
C PRO A 516 -16.72 17.96 17.07
N LEU A 517 -17.45 17.95 15.95
CA LEU A 517 -17.88 16.69 15.31
C LEU A 517 -16.64 15.99 14.77
N ARG A 518 -16.25 14.87 15.39
CA ARG A 518 -14.95 14.21 15.23
C ARG A 518 -15.08 12.70 15.13
N ARG A 519 -14.16 12.05 14.41
CA ARG A 519 -13.93 10.59 14.40
C ARG A 519 -12.45 10.29 14.59
N ILE A 520 -12.14 9.13 15.18
CA ILE A 520 -10.84 8.47 15.01
C ILE A 520 -10.98 7.67 13.72
N VAL A 521 -10.00 7.77 12.83
CA VAL A 521 -10.07 7.19 11.48
C VAL A 521 -9.19 5.94 11.38
N LEU A 522 -7.96 6.03 11.89
CA LEU A 522 -6.99 4.93 11.89
C LEU A 522 -6.28 4.90 13.25
N THR A 523 -6.07 3.69 13.78
CA THR A 523 -5.33 3.44 15.03
C THR A 523 -4.18 2.46 14.74
N ALA A 524 -2.96 2.78 15.17
CA ALA A 524 -1.78 1.97 14.90
C ALA A 524 -1.91 0.49 15.37
N ASP A 525 -2.54 0.27 16.53
CA ASP A 525 -2.77 -1.06 17.10
C ASP A 525 -3.78 -1.91 16.29
N GLU A 526 -4.64 -1.28 15.49
CA GLU A 526 -5.67 -1.93 14.65
C GLU A 526 -5.15 -2.22 13.22
N LEU A 527 -4.05 -1.59 12.82
CA LEU A 527 -3.43 -1.74 11.50
C LEU A 527 -2.42 -2.90 11.41
N GLY A 528 -1.95 -3.42 12.55
CA GLY A 528 -0.98 -4.51 12.60
C GLY A 528 0.50 -4.09 12.61
N PRO A 529 1.45 -5.05 12.53
CA PRO A 529 2.85 -4.81 12.91
C PRO A 529 3.62 -3.77 12.09
N PHE A 530 3.20 -3.48 10.84
CA PHE A 530 3.84 -2.46 10.02
C PHE A 530 3.65 -1.02 10.57
N ALA A 531 2.67 -0.83 11.44
CA ALA A 531 2.32 0.44 12.08
C ALA A 531 2.75 0.50 13.57
N ALA A 532 3.36 -0.54 14.12
CA ALA A 532 3.56 -0.73 15.57
C ALA A 532 4.41 0.34 16.28
N ALA A 533 5.20 1.14 15.54
CA ALA A 533 5.95 2.28 16.09
C ALA A 533 5.30 3.65 15.77
N GLY A 534 4.24 3.70 14.97
CA GLY A 534 3.42 4.89 14.74
C GLY A 534 2.88 5.05 13.31
N ILE A 535 1.91 5.97 13.18
CA ILE A 535 1.26 6.41 11.94
C ILE A 535 1.10 7.93 11.91
N ARG A 536 1.25 8.56 10.74
CA ARG A 536 1.06 10.01 10.53
C ARG A 536 0.85 10.36 9.06
N SER A 537 0.63 11.65 8.76
CA SER A 537 0.63 12.19 7.39
C SER A 537 -0.37 11.50 6.46
N ALA A 538 -1.65 11.55 6.85
CA ALA A 538 -2.75 11.05 6.04
C ALA A 538 -2.94 11.92 4.78
N GLU A 539 -2.92 11.29 3.62
CA GLU A 539 -3.21 11.85 2.30
C GLU A 539 -4.48 11.17 1.75
N PRO A 540 -5.69 11.69 2.07
CA PRO A 540 -6.94 11.11 1.65
C PRO A 540 -7.37 11.61 0.26
N LEU A 541 -7.78 10.69 -0.62
CA LEU A 541 -8.53 10.99 -1.83
C LEU A 541 -9.91 10.34 -1.77
N ILE A 542 -10.93 11.15 -2.04
CA ILE A 542 -12.31 10.70 -2.18
C ILE A 542 -12.70 10.60 -3.65
N SER A 543 -13.49 9.58 -3.96
CA SER A 543 -14.11 9.31 -5.25
C SER A 543 -15.60 9.25 -5.03
N PHE A 544 -16.38 10.03 -5.79
CA PHE A 544 -17.83 9.94 -5.83
C PHE A 544 -18.22 9.33 -7.18
N ALA A 545 -19.11 8.34 -7.17
CA ALA A 545 -19.62 7.65 -8.34
C ALA A 545 -21.15 7.48 -8.22
N GLU A 546 -21.81 6.78 -9.14
CA GLU A 546 -23.29 6.64 -9.12
C GLU A 546 -23.75 5.57 -8.09
N ASP A 547 -22.92 4.54 -7.91
CA ASP A 547 -22.93 3.41 -6.97
C ASP A 547 -22.61 3.82 -5.51
N GLY A 548 -21.83 4.88 -5.31
CA GLY A 548 -21.53 5.38 -3.96
C GLY A 548 -20.27 6.22 -3.87
N LEU A 549 -19.48 5.99 -2.83
CA LEU A 549 -18.18 6.63 -2.65
C LEU A 549 -17.08 5.65 -2.24
N ARG A 550 -15.86 5.96 -2.67
CA ARG A 550 -14.63 5.29 -2.24
C ARG A 550 -13.63 6.30 -1.71
N LEU A 551 -13.28 6.14 -0.44
CA LEU A 551 -12.25 6.92 0.25
C LEU A 551 -10.97 6.07 0.34
N ARG A 552 -9.88 6.60 -0.21
CA ARG A 552 -8.53 6.04 -0.10
C ARG A 552 -7.69 6.93 0.79
N ILE A 553 -6.98 6.36 1.74
CA ILE A 553 -6.15 7.09 2.69
C ILE A 553 -4.74 6.52 2.60
N TRP A 554 -3.85 7.21 1.90
CA TRP A 554 -2.41 6.92 2.03
C TRP A 554 -1.90 7.55 3.32
N PHE A 555 -0.95 6.92 3.99
CA PHE A 555 -0.34 7.46 5.20
C PHE A 555 1.08 6.94 5.38
N LEU A 556 1.85 7.59 6.23
CA LEU A 556 3.15 7.08 6.66
C LEU A 556 2.96 6.20 7.90
N ALA A 557 3.49 4.99 7.84
CA ALA A 557 3.53 4.02 8.94
C ALA A 557 4.97 3.59 9.22
N GLN A 558 5.28 3.23 10.46
CA GLN A 558 6.60 2.70 10.82
C GLN A 558 6.48 1.48 11.74
N SER A 559 7.20 0.41 11.41
CA SER A 559 7.33 -0.78 12.25
C SER A 559 8.44 -0.60 13.31
N THR A 560 9.48 0.17 12.96
CA THR A 560 10.57 0.56 13.86
C THR A 560 10.75 2.07 13.86
N PRO A 561 11.08 2.71 15.01
CA PRO A 561 11.14 4.17 15.08
C PRO A 561 12.14 4.81 14.12
N GLY A 562 11.63 5.64 13.19
CA GLY A 562 12.39 6.35 12.16
C GLY A 562 12.25 5.74 10.76
N ASP A 563 11.77 4.51 10.64
CA ASP A 563 11.68 3.75 9.39
C ASP A 563 10.28 3.88 8.75
N TRP A 564 9.99 5.09 8.26
CA TRP A 564 8.70 5.40 7.64
C TRP A 564 8.56 4.78 6.26
N SER A 565 7.48 4.03 6.07
CA SER A 565 7.01 3.47 4.80
C SER A 565 5.62 4.02 4.48
N VAL A 566 5.21 3.98 3.20
CA VAL A 566 3.85 4.34 2.78
C VAL A 566 2.92 3.15 2.97
N ALA A 567 1.77 3.38 3.57
CA ALA A 567 0.67 2.44 3.70
C ALA A 567 -0.62 3.02 3.11
N LEU A 568 -1.62 2.17 2.90
CA LEU A 568 -2.95 2.50 2.39
C LEU A 568 -4.03 1.88 3.28
N ALA A 569 -5.10 2.65 3.52
CA ALA A 569 -6.39 2.13 3.99
C ALA A 569 -7.50 2.58 3.04
N GLU A 570 -8.52 1.76 2.84
CA GLU A 570 -9.67 2.07 1.98
C GLU A 570 -11.00 1.92 2.74
N ALA A 571 -11.98 2.72 2.35
CA ALA A 571 -13.33 2.72 2.88
C ALA A 571 -14.35 2.92 1.76
N ARG A 572 -15.50 2.23 1.82
CA ARG A 572 -16.60 2.30 0.86
C ARG A 572 -17.91 2.62 1.57
N THR A 573 -18.86 3.28 0.89
CA THR A 573 -20.27 3.30 1.28
C THR A 573 -21.19 3.77 0.15
N HIS A 574 -22.36 3.15 0.03
CA HIS A 574 -23.47 3.60 -0.83
C HIS A 574 -24.12 4.91 -0.31
N ASP A 575 -24.06 5.19 1.00
CA ASP A 575 -24.69 6.37 1.59
C ASP A 575 -23.78 7.60 1.49
N VAL A 576 -23.81 8.24 0.31
CA VAL A 576 -23.11 9.51 0.07
C VAL A 576 -23.63 10.67 0.95
N GLU A 577 -24.82 10.56 1.57
CA GLU A 577 -25.30 11.54 2.54
C GLU A 577 -24.65 11.34 3.93
N MET A 578 -24.20 10.13 4.26
CA MET A 578 -23.51 9.77 5.49
C MET A 578 -22.31 10.70 5.75
N LEU A 579 -21.54 11.04 4.71
CA LEU A 579 -20.37 11.92 4.79
C LEU A 579 -20.64 13.30 5.39
N ALA A 580 -21.90 13.76 5.40
CA ALA A 580 -22.23 15.00 6.07
C ALA A 580 -22.07 14.92 7.60
N PHE A 581 -22.10 13.71 8.18
CA PHE A 581 -22.22 13.42 9.62
C PHE A 581 -21.18 12.42 10.14
N GLU A 582 -20.73 11.46 9.33
CA GLU A 582 -19.83 10.37 9.69
C GLU A 582 -18.83 10.08 8.55
N LEU A 583 -17.80 9.28 8.81
CA LEU A 583 -16.90 8.71 7.79
C LEU A 583 -17.15 7.20 7.74
N PRO A 584 -17.10 6.55 6.56
CA PRO A 584 -17.06 5.10 6.49
C PRO A 584 -15.80 4.55 7.17
N GLU A 585 -15.89 3.32 7.67
CA GLU A 585 -14.78 2.63 8.35
C GLU A 585 -13.67 2.29 7.35
N ALA A 586 -12.42 2.62 7.69
CA ALA A 586 -11.27 2.46 6.81
C ALA A 586 -10.45 1.24 7.21
N LEU A 587 -10.40 0.24 6.32
CA LEU A 587 -9.67 -1.00 6.55
C LEU A 587 -8.24 -0.92 5.97
N PRO A 588 -7.22 -1.47 6.67
CA PRO A 588 -5.87 -1.57 6.13
C PRO A 588 -5.84 -2.43 4.87
N PHE A 589 -5.14 -1.94 3.84
CA PHE A 589 -4.94 -2.69 2.61
C PHE A 589 -4.05 -3.94 2.85
N PRO A 590 -4.41 -5.15 2.36
CA PRO A 590 -3.73 -6.41 2.71
C PRO A 590 -2.22 -6.53 2.42
N VAL A 591 -1.66 -5.68 1.58
CA VAL A 591 -0.26 -5.74 1.11
C VAL A 591 0.63 -4.64 1.71
N ASN A 592 0.16 -3.96 2.76
CA ASN A 592 0.90 -2.92 3.44
C ASN A 592 2.26 -3.40 3.99
N PRO A 593 3.30 -2.55 4.07
CA PRO A 593 3.38 -1.22 3.46
C PRO A 593 3.56 -1.30 1.94
N ILE A 594 2.85 -0.46 1.21
CA ILE A 594 2.79 -0.48 -0.25
C ILE A 594 4.03 0.12 -0.93
N LEU A 595 4.78 0.97 -0.21
CA LEU A 595 6.10 1.46 -0.61
C LEU A 595 7.01 1.57 0.61
N ARG A 596 8.03 0.72 0.67
CA ARG A 596 9.00 0.70 1.76
C ARG A 596 10.09 1.77 1.58
N SER A 597 10.63 2.25 2.70
CA SER A 597 11.84 3.08 2.77
C SER A 597 13.05 2.44 2.06
N ASP A 598 13.14 1.11 2.10
CA ASP A 598 14.21 0.31 1.51
C ASP A 598 13.99 -0.02 0.02
N SER A 599 12.85 0.34 -0.58
CA SER A 599 12.59 0.11 -2.01
C SER A 599 13.63 0.84 -2.87
N PRO A 600 14.13 0.24 -3.97
CA PRO A 600 15.05 0.91 -4.91
C PRO A 600 14.49 2.21 -5.52
N LEU A 601 13.17 2.39 -5.55
CA LEU A 601 12.56 3.69 -5.88
C LEU A 601 12.99 4.78 -4.89
N VAL A 602 12.94 4.47 -3.59
CA VAL A 602 13.27 5.36 -2.46
C VAL A 602 14.77 5.39 -2.15
N GLN A 603 15.52 4.33 -2.44
CA GLN A 603 16.97 4.26 -2.29
C GLN A 603 17.76 4.71 -3.54
N SER A 604 17.11 4.92 -4.70
CA SER A 604 17.81 5.38 -5.91
C SER A 604 18.62 6.66 -5.65
N ASP A 605 19.91 6.67 -6.00
CA ASP A 605 20.85 7.76 -5.72
C ASP A 605 21.25 7.97 -4.24
N CYS A 606 20.83 7.10 -3.32
CA CYS A 606 21.27 7.05 -1.92
C CYS A 606 22.55 6.21 -1.76
N LEU A 607 23.29 6.43 -0.66
CA LEU A 607 24.48 5.64 -0.30
C LEU A 607 24.24 4.88 1.01
N GLY A 608 23.87 3.60 0.91
CA GLY A 608 23.53 2.75 2.06
C GLY A 608 22.10 2.98 2.58
N GLU A 609 21.83 2.50 3.80
CA GLU A 609 20.53 2.52 4.51
C GLU A 609 20.10 3.93 4.98
N ASP A 610 20.67 4.97 4.39
CA ASP A 610 20.75 6.34 4.90
C ASP A 610 19.64 7.27 4.37
N CYS A 611 18.54 6.69 3.86
CA CYS A 611 17.41 7.40 3.26
C CYS A 611 16.09 7.04 3.92
N SER A 612 15.39 8.04 4.45
CA SER A 612 14.08 7.89 5.09
C SER A 612 13.01 8.75 4.41
N ILE A 613 11.78 8.23 4.38
CA ILE A 613 10.60 8.97 3.93
C ILE A 613 10.22 9.98 5.02
N THR A 614 10.01 11.24 4.65
CA THR A 614 9.70 12.33 5.57
C THR A 614 8.29 12.89 5.40
N GLY A 615 7.71 12.74 4.20
CA GLY A 615 6.36 13.20 3.86
C GLY A 615 5.90 12.60 2.53
N ILE A 616 4.60 12.70 2.25
CA ILE A 616 3.95 12.20 1.03
C ILE A 616 2.87 13.19 0.63
N ALA A 617 2.68 13.39 -0.66
CA ALA A 617 1.48 14.03 -1.23
C ALA A 617 0.87 13.12 -2.29
N VAL A 618 -0.47 13.07 -2.40
CA VAL A 618 -1.16 12.28 -3.44
C VAL A 618 -2.25 13.12 -4.10
N THR A 619 -2.30 13.12 -5.44
CA THR A 619 -3.39 13.79 -6.19
C THR A 619 -3.70 13.08 -7.49
N ARG A 620 -4.96 13.17 -7.94
CA ARG A 620 -5.35 12.74 -9.29
C ARG A 620 -4.75 13.68 -10.34
N ARG A 621 -4.43 13.15 -11.51
CA ARG A 621 -4.06 13.93 -12.69
C ARG A 621 -5.31 14.57 -13.32
N ALA A 622 -5.28 15.88 -13.53
CA ALA A 622 -6.42 16.61 -14.12
C ALA A 622 -6.61 16.31 -15.61
N ASP A 623 -5.56 15.82 -16.29
CA ASP A 623 -5.68 15.28 -17.64
C ASP A 623 -6.28 13.87 -17.64
N ASP A 624 -5.80 12.98 -16.77
CA ASP A 624 -6.26 11.59 -16.63
C ASP A 624 -6.62 11.24 -15.17
N GLN A 625 -7.90 11.11 -14.87
CA GLN A 625 -8.38 10.84 -13.51
C GLN A 625 -8.08 9.42 -13.01
N GLU A 626 -7.68 8.48 -13.87
CA GLU A 626 -7.22 7.14 -13.48
C GLU A 626 -5.77 7.14 -12.98
N VAL A 627 -5.00 8.21 -13.24
CA VAL A 627 -3.59 8.27 -12.83
C VAL A 627 -3.43 9.16 -11.60
N LEU A 628 -2.89 8.57 -10.54
CA LEU A 628 -2.47 9.28 -9.33
C LEU A 628 -1.01 9.67 -9.45
N ARG A 629 -0.71 10.95 -9.23
CA ARG A 629 0.68 11.44 -9.08
C ARG A 629 0.97 11.62 -7.60
N PHE A 630 2.02 10.95 -7.16
CA PHE A 630 2.59 10.98 -5.82
C PHE A 630 3.79 11.90 -5.80
N LEU A 631 4.01 12.58 -4.68
CA LEU A 631 5.26 13.28 -4.42
C LEU A 631 5.83 12.87 -3.07
N LEU A 632 6.85 12.02 -3.11
CA LEU A 632 7.48 11.46 -1.91
C LEU A 632 8.63 12.33 -1.45
N ALA A 633 8.54 12.93 -0.25
CA ALA A 633 9.70 13.58 0.36
C ALA A 633 10.60 12.55 1.02
N ARG A 634 11.90 12.60 0.71
CA ARG A 634 12.95 11.82 1.38
C ARG A 634 14.10 12.71 1.84
N ARG A 635 14.78 12.27 2.89
CA ARG A 635 16.07 12.81 3.34
C ARG A 635 17.21 11.93 2.82
N VAL A 636 18.29 12.53 2.34
CA VAL A 636 19.45 11.84 1.76
C VAL A 636 20.75 12.32 2.44
N ASN A 637 21.56 11.40 2.97
CA ASN A 637 22.91 11.72 3.45
C ASN A 637 23.92 11.78 2.28
N LEU A 638 24.75 12.82 2.25
CA LEU A 638 25.71 13.08 1.17
C LEU A 638 27.13 12.60 1.51
N SER A 639 27.83 12.06 0.51
CA SER A 639 29.23 11.64 0.63
C SER A 639 30.16 12.82 0.97
N GLY A 640 30.60 12.89 2.24
CA GLY A 640 31.46 13.97 2.74
C GLY A 640 30.97 14.63 4.03
N GLY A 641 29.76 14.28 4.50
CA GLY A 641 29.15 14.88 5.69
C GLY A 641 28.28 16.07 5.32
N GLY A 642 27.03 15.78 4.98
CA GLY A 642 25.99 16.74 4.61
C GLY A 642 24.67 16.01 4.38
N ARG A 643 23.59 16.76 4.26
CA ARG A 643 22.24 16.25 3.96
C ARG A 643 21.62 17.06 2.85
N THR A 644 20.73 16.44 2.09
CA THR A 644 19.80 17.12 1.20
C THR A 644 18.45 16.42 1.29
N ASP A 645 17.39 17.20 1.25
CA ASP A 645 16.04 16.68 1.04
C ASP A 645 15.71 16.71 -0.44
N GLN A 646 14.88 15.76 -0.85
CA GLN A 646 14.49 15.54 -2.24
C GLN A 646 13.03 15.14 -2.29
N LEU A 647 12.34 15.54 -3.35
CA LEU A 647 10.98 15.12 -3.64
C LEU A 647 11.00 14.22 -4.88
N ILE A 648 10.56 12.97 -4.75
CA ILE A 648 10.50 12.00 -5.84
C ILE A 648 9.08 11.98 -6.40
N PRO A 649 8.85 12.45 -7.65
CA PRO A 649 7.61 12.18 -8.34
C PRO A 649 7.50 10.69 -8.73
N LEU A 650 6.40 10.08 -8.30
CA LEU A 650 6.00 8.72 -8.69
C LEU A 650 4.57 8.78 -9.25
N GLU A 651 4.19 7.79 -10.06
CA GLU A 651 2.81 7.64 -10.54
C GLU A 651 2.28 6.24 -10.28
N GLN A 652 0.97 6.12 -10.09
CA GLN A 652 0.23 4.87 -10.08
C GLN A 652 -1.01 5.00 -10.96
N MET A 653 -1.35 3.92 -11.67
CA MET A 653 -2.56 3.82 -12.49
C MET A 653 -3.64 3.07 -11.71
N TRP A 654 -4.61 3.81 -11.22
CA TRP A 654 -5.81 3.32 -10.54
C TRP A 654 -6.99 3.46 -11.50
N ARG A 655 -7.21 2.42 -12.31
CA ARG A 655 -8.39 2.38 -13.18
C ARG A 655 -9.64 2.58 -12.33
N MET A 656 -10.50 3.48 -12.78
CA MET A 656 -11.86 3.51 -12.28
C MET A 656 -12.63 2.34 -12.93
N PRO A 657 -13.58 1.70 -12.21
CA PRO A 657 -14.41 0.64 -12.77
C PRO A 657 -15.07 1.00 -14.11
#